data_AF-A0A9N8F2P8-F1
#
_entry.id   AF-A0A9N8F2P8-F1
#
_cell.length_a   1.000
_cell.length_b   1.000
_cell.length_c   1.000
_cell.angle_alpha   90.00
_cell.angle_beta   90.00
_cell.angle_gamma   90.00
#
_symmetry.space_group_name_H-M   'P 1'
#
loop_
_entity.id
_entity.type
_entity.pdbx_description
1 polymer ?
#
loop_
_entity_poly.entity_id
_entity_poly.type
_entity_poly.pdbx_seq_one_letter_code
_entity_poly.pdbx_strand_id
1 'polypeptide(L)'
;MRQAIQEESEEDSDDEYIERQLQEIEAGKEKARKERERARPGQYGSSRLLEGEINLSSSSSSSSEDEELKDTPEKTAAQKDDFVDLVSPPQLSQPDSLSQFPAMPAGGAPSPNAFRPLDQMHRVTFSSLHPNVQREYIRQQQESQAEWQRYLDNQCPMPTHLMGFRQSPAPAPVAGFSRVPPARGTQLPVASPVARRRSDSPAAPVLMDSATTKKSRSNTGRATPTQEGRPPTPQDGRPPTPQENNDGQKKKSVPRKTTELPPKVAAFTYEHKHRLELGEEMYSRSKDNPGPFTVAQFIVFGSESRGNFEKFDIDKNLTCEQLRKLATNFGCKGVSSIGKFEIRKRMAIRCTAATAYNNPEILNTFASARELKINSVYRLINVCVHANYFQRFVDLHANKTRNDHESNTAGPYKQFWIDIAEFYNDTENDNELCTIYGAVEEEDERQFDMVTAGPINPRNFNKLNHESCCQLVKDAMKSVEKIHGAMKKSGQGSNDPWSFCRKSVLTIRKGVEVAAEIAYYAYRIREAHPQLEGSWDAMLSEDLAASSTSTPTASKAPPPNNASVATPSTASTGSSANESLISSLGAWNESTKTAADQRQTYIDMKTSQAAEERLARMWNEYDRLSLRVMDLRDNGNAAPLLHNLATRVRALEDKLEIQLEFSVVKDTDFLPGRQSNSMEE
;
A
#
# COMPACT_ATOMS: atom_id res chain seq x y z
N MET A 1 45.07 -23.25 -15.73
CA MET A 1 43.94 -23.11 -14.78
C MET A 1 44.00 -21.78 -14.03
N ARG A 2 45.05 -21.45 -13.26
CA ARG A 2 45.20 -20.08 -12.71
C ARG A 2 45.38 -19.00 -13.79
N GLN A 3 46.11 -19.28 -14.87
CA GLN A 3 46.17 -18.38 -16.05
C GLN A 3 44.85 -18.29 -16.84
N ALA A 4 44.05 -19.37 -16.87
CA ALA A 4 42.75 -19.37 -17.53
C ALA A 4 41.64 -18.67 -16.71
N ILE A 5 41.84 -18.54 -15.39
CA ILE A 5 41.00 -17.74 -14.49
C ILE A 5 41.41 -16.26 -14.53
N GLN A 6 42.60 -15.95 -15.07
CA GLN A 6 43.12 -14.58 -15.13
C GLN A 6 42.82 -13.89 -16.47
N GLU A 7 42.52 -14.65 -17.52
CA GLU A 7 42.04 -14.11 -18.82
C GLU A 7 40.51 -13.96 -18.88
N GLU A 8 39.74 -14.53 -17.95
CA GLU A 8 38.26 -14.39 -17.88
C GLU A 8 37.78 -13.34 -16.85
N SER A 9 38.68 -12.61 -16.18
CA SER A 9 38.32 -11.51 -15.26
C SER A 9 38.59 -10.12 -15.84
N GLU A 10 38.74 -10.01 -17.15
CA GLU A 10 39.02 -8.79 -17.93
C GLU A 10 37.75 -8.09 -18.48
N GLU A 11 36.56 -8.36 -17.94
CA GLU A 11 35.34 -7.75 -18.48
C GLU A 11 34.87 -6.52 -17.68
N ASP A 12 35.04 -5.38 -18.36
CA ASP A 12 34.40 -4.07 -18.22
C ASP A 12 34.57 -3.36 -16.86
N SER A 13 35.52 -2.43 -16.84
CA SER A 13 35.62 -1.41 -15.79
C SER A 13 34.29 -0.67 -15.62
N ASP A 14 33.94 -0.31 -14.39
CA ASP A 14 32.71 0.45 -14.08
C ASP A 14 32.56 1.72 -14.95
N ASP A 15 33.67 2.31 -15.39
CA ASP A 15 33.69 3.50 -16.25
C ASP A 15 33.30 3.18 -17.70
N GLU A 16 33.75 2.05 -18.25
CA GLU A 16 33.37 1.59 -19.60
C GLU A 16 31.92 1.08 -19.64
N TYR A 17 31.45 0.49 -18.54
CA TYR A 17 30.04 0.18 -18.34
C TYR A 17 29.18 1.46 -18.26
N ILE A 18 29.62 2.48 -17.53
CA ILE A 18 28.93 3.77 -17.46
C ILE A 18 28.92 4.45 -18.84
N GLU A 19 30.02 4.43 -19.58
CA GLU A 19 30.11 5.04 -20.91
C GLU A 19 29.24 4.29 -21.93
N ARG A 20 29.19 2.95 -21.87
CA ARG A 20 28.26 2.14 -22.67
C ARG A 20 26.80 2.44 -22.33
N GLN A 21 26.45 2.59 -21.05
CA GLN A 21 25.11 2.99 -20.60
C GLN A 21 24.73 4.40 -21.07
N LEU A 22 25.66 5.36 -21.03
CA LEU A 22 25.43 6.72 -21.54
C LEU A 22 25.20 6.73 -23.05
N GLN A 23 25.97 5.94 -23.82
CA GLN A 23 25.77 5.79 -25.26
C GLN A 23 24.42 5.13 -25.61
N GLU A 24 23.97 4.13 -24.85
CA GLU A 24 22.64 3.52 -25.02
C GLU A 24 21.50 4.51 -24.73
N ILE A 25 21.64 5.33 -23.69
CA ILE A 25 20.67 6.38 -23.36
C ILE A 25 20.61 7.43 -24.47
N GLU A 26 21.76 7.85 -25.01
CA GLU A 26 21.84 8.84 -26.08
C GLU A 26 21.28 8.31 -27.40
N ALA A 27 21.56 7.04 -27.74
CA ALA A 27 20.96 6.36 -28.87
C ALA A 27 19.43 6.21 -28.72
N GLY A 28 18.95 5.93 -27.51
CA GLY A 28 17.52 5.89 -27.19
C GLY A 28 16.83 7.25 -27.36
N LYS A 29 17.46 8.34 -26.90
CA LYS A 29 16.98 9.71 -27.08
C LYS A 29 16.91 10.09 -28.56
N GLU A 30 17.94 9.77 -29.34
CA GLU A 30 17.96 10.07 -30.78
C GLU A 30 16.93 9.24 -31.56
N LYS A 31 16.72 7.98 -31.17
CA LYS A 31 15.65 7.13 -31.74
C LYS A 31 14.26 7.71 -31.44
N ALA A 32 14.00 8.12 -30.20
CA ALA A 32 12.75 8.76 -29.82
C ALA A 32 12.53 10.10 -30.53
N ARG A 33 13.60 10.89 -30.75
CA ARG A 33 13.56 12.13 -31.54
C ARG A 33 13.17 11.86 -32.99
N LYS A 34 13.80 10.87 -33.63
CA LYS A 34 13.46 10.43 -35.00
C LYS A 34 12.05 9.87 -35.11
N GLU A 35 11.58 9.17 -34.10
CA GLU A 35 10.22 8.62 -34.06
C GLU A 35 9.17 9.73 -33.88
N ARG A 36 9.46 10.76 -33.08
CA ARG A 36 8.65 11.98 -32.99
C ARG A 36 8.65 12.80 -34.28
N GLU A 37 9.78 12.89 -34.97
CA GLU A 37 9.85 13.53 -36.30
C GLU A 37 9.09 12.74 -37.37
N ARG A 38 9.08 11.40 -37.30
CA ARG A 38 8.24 10.53 -38.15
C ARG A 38 6.76 10.62 -37.79
N ALA A 39 6.43 10.83 -36.52
CA ALA A 39 5.07 10.96 -36.04
C ALA A 39 4.48 12.37 -36.23
N ARG A 40 5.29 13.36 -36.66
CA ARG A 40 4.76 14.65 -37.10
C ARG A 40 3.97 14.43 -38.39
N PRO A 41 2.64 14.67 -38.40
CA PRO A 41 1.87 14.61 -39.63
C PRO A 41 2.41 15.67 -40.59
N GLY A 42 2.96 15.22 -41.71
CA GLY A 42 3.34 16.10 -42.81
C GLY A 42 2.13 16.92 -43.21
N GLN A 43 2.20 18.21 -42.91
CA GLN A 43 1.20 19.19 -43.27
C GLN A 43 1.34 19.53 -44.76
N TYR A 44 0.94 18.61 -45.64
CA TYR A 44 0.70 18.89 -47.04
C TYR A 44 -0.37 17.95 -47.61
N GLY A 45 -1.55 18.54 -47.87
CA GLY A 45 -2.27 18.32 -49.12
C GLY A 45 -3.20 17.11 -49.24
N SER A 46 -4.49 17.44 -49.32
CA SER A 46 -5.46 16.88 -50.27
C SER A 46 -6.28 15.63 -49.86
N SER A 47 -7.53 15.93 -49.52
CA SER A 47 -8.78 15.21 -49.76
C SER A 47 -8.71 13.81 -50.38
N ARG A 48 -9.28 12.81 -49.69
CA ARG A 48 -10.39 11.98 -50.21
C ARG A 48 -11.02 11.09 -49.14
N LEU A 49 -12.34 11.19 -49.06
CA LEU A 49 -13.28 10.29 -48.39
C LEU A 49 -13.05 8.83 -48.80
N LEU A 50 -13.18 7.90 -47.84
CA LEU A 50 -13.85 6.61 -48.05
C LEU A 50 -14.20 5.96 -46.69
N GLU A 51 -15.48 5.60 -46.58
CA GLU A 51 -16.13 4.88 -45.49
C GLU A 51 -15.64 3.43 -45.41
N GLY A 52 -15.64 2.86 -44.20
CA GLY A 52 -15.37 1.45 -43.96
C GLY A 52 -15.77 1.01 -42.56
N GLU A 53 -16.94 0.37 -42.47
CA GLU A 53 -17.52 -0.27 -41.29
C GLU A 53 -16.64 -1.42 -40.77
N ILE A 54 -16.47 -1.54 -39.44
CA ILE A 54 -16.04 -2.79 -38.81
C ILE A 54 -16.85 -3.05 -37.53
N ASN A 55 -17.63 -4.13 -37.58
CA ASN A 55 -18.35 -4.77 -36.49
C ASN A 55 -17.38 -5.40 -35.47
N LEU A 56 -17.59 -5.15 -34.17
CA LEU A 56 -16.98 -5.91 -33.07
C LEU A 56 -18.07 -6.51 -32.19
N SER A 57 -18.20 -7.84 -32.26
CA SER A 57 -19.02 -8.66 -31.37
C SER A 57 -18.21 -9.07 -30.14
N SER A 58 -18.70 -8.70 -28.96
CA SER A 58 -18.22 -9.16 -27.66
C SER A 58 -18.95 -10.45 -27.26
N SER A 59 -18.20 -11.46 -26.81
CA SER A 59 -18.75 -12.64 -26.14
C SER A 59 -18.16 -12.74 -24.73
N SER A 60 -19.04 -12.67 -23.74
CA SER A 60 -18.79 -12.90 -22.33
C SER A 60 -19.27 -14.30 -21.98
N SER A 61 -18.43 -15.11 -21.34
CA SER A 61 -18.85 -16.36 -20.71
C SER A 61 -18.60 -16.29 -19.21
N SER A 62 -19.69 -16.43 -18.47
CA SER A 62 -19.74 -16.59 -17.02
C SER A 62 -19.90 -18.07 -16.71
N SER A 63 -19.18 -18.57 -15.70
CA SER A 63 -19.41 -19.91 -15.14
C SER A 63 -19.34 -19.85 -13.63
N SER A 64 -20.51 -19.94 -13.01
CA SER A 64 -20.75 -20.24 -11.60
C SER A 64 -20.91 -21.75 -11.45
N GLU A 65 -20.19 -22.38 -10.53
CA GLU A 65 -20.53 -23.72 -10.05
C GLU A 65 -20.47 -23.74 -8.52
N ASP A 66 -21.66 -23.98 -7.94
CA ASP A 66 -21.92 -24.42 -6.58
C ASP A 66 -21.60 -25.92 -6.47
N GLU A 67 -20.88 -26.35 -5.43
CA GLU A 67 -20.79 -27.78 -5.08
C GLU A 67 -21.59 -28.12 -3.83
N GLU A 68 -22.46 -29.10 -4.02
CA GLU A 68 -23.36 -29.74 -3.08
C GLU A 68 -22.66 -30.93 -2.40
N LEU A 69 -22.72 -30.96 -1.06
CA LEU A 69 -22.24 -32.04 -0.20
C LEU A 69 -23.07 -33.32 -0.39
N LYS A 70 -22.44 -34.50 -0.51
CA LYS A 70 -23.06 -35.79 -0.11
C LYS A 70 -22.07 -36.94 0.15
N ASP A 71 -22.28 -37.51 1.34
CA ASP A 71 -22.22 -38.92 1.76
C ASP A 71 -20.93 -39.77 1.66
N THR A 72 -20.42 -40.06 2.86
CA THR A 72 -19.63 -41.22 3.28
C THR A 72 -20.26 -42.57 2.94
N PRO A 73 -19.43 -43.63 2.87
CA PRO A 73 -19.72 -44.75 3.77
C PRO A 73 -18.51 -45.36 4.52
N GLU A 74 -18.89 -45.87 5.68
CA GLU A 74 -18.26 -46.74 6.68
C GLU A 74 -17.64 -48.05 6.12
N LYS A 75 -16.49 -48.51 6.64
CA LYS A 75 -16.34 -49.72 7.52
C LYS A 75 -14.93 -50.37 7.56
N THR A 76 -14.48 -50.59 8.80
CA THR A 76 -13.71 -51.72 9.39
C THR A 76 -12.35 -52.16 8.84
N ALA A 77 -11.33 -52.16 9.71
CA ALA A 77 -10.73 -53.39 10.25
C ALA A 77 -9.82 -53.09 11.45
N ALA A 78 -10.03 -53.86 12.52
CA ALA A 78 -9.20 -53.90 13.71
C ALA A 78 -8.00 -54.84 13.50
N GLN A 79 -6.83 -54.46 14.01
CA GLN A 79 -5.78 -55.44 14.31
C GLN A 79 -5.03 -54.99 15.56
N LYS A 80 -5.19 -55.80 16.61
CA LYS A 80 -4.34 -55.83 17.80
C LYS A 80 -3.02 -56.48 17.41
N ASP A 81 -1.91 -56.01 17.96
CA ASP A 81 -0.80 -56.84 18.41
C ASP A 81 0.02 -56.11 19.48
N ASP A 82 0.48 -56.91 20.44
CA ASP A 82 1.14 -56.59 21.71
C ASP A 82 2.65 -56.25 21.58
N PHE A 83 3.29 -55.97 22.74
CA PHE A 83 4.76 -56.00 23.04
C PHE A 83 5.57 -54.74 22.60
N VAL A 84 6.44 -54.05 23.39
CA VAL A 84 7.18 -54.29 24.65
C VAL A 84 7.54 -52.95 25.32
N ASP A 85 7.67 -52.99 26.65
CA ASP A 85 8.30 -52.02 27.57
C ASP A 85 9.72 -51.53 27.21
N LEU A 86 10.12 -50.49 27.97
CA LEU A 86 11.48 -49.96 28.23
C LEU A 86 11.95 -48.84 27.29
N VAL A 87 11.97 -47.60 27.81
CA VAL A 87 13.18 -46.92 28.33
C VAL A 87 12.77 -45.51 28.78
N SER A 88 12.97 -45.22 30.06
CA SER A 88 12.79 -43.89 30.66
C SER A 88 13.88 -42.92 30.19
N PRO A 89 13.58 -41.62 30.00
CA PRO A 89 14.60 -40.61 29.74
C PRO A 89 15.35 -40.21 31.02
N PRO A 90 16.66 -39.89 30.94
CA PRO A 90 17.48 -39.59 32.11
C PRO A 90 17.18 -38.20 32.67
N GLN A 91 17.15 -38.11 34.00
CA GLN A 91 17.06 -36.88 34.75
C GLN A 91 18.37 -36.07 34.64
N LEU A 92 18.23 -34.80 34.30
CA LEU A 92 19.31 -33.81 34.37
C LEU A 92 19.47 -33.34 35.82
N SER A 93 20.62 -33.67 36.38
CA SER A 93 21.12 -33.23 37.67
C SER A 93 21.41 -31.72 37.69
N GLN A 94 20.89 -31.02 38.70
CA GLN A 94 21.36 -29.70 39.11
C GLN A 94 22.76 -29.80 39.75
N PRO A 95 23.61 -28.78 39.60
CA PRO A 95 24.73 -28.57 40.50
C PRO A 95 24.39 -27.48 41.53
N ASP A 96 24.44 -27.90 42.80
CA ASP A 96 24.64 -27.04 43.95
C ASP A 96 26.09 -26.53 44.01
N SER A 97 26.26 -25.40 44.73
CA SER A 97 27.48 -24.90 45.40
C SER A 97 28.30 -23.84 44.65
N LEU A 98 28.27 -22.59 45.13
CA LEU A 98 29.35 -22.02 45.97
C LEU A 98 29.10 -20.53 46.28
N SER A 99 28.76 -20.28 47.54
CA SER A 99 28.90 -19.00 48.23
C SER A 99 30.35 -18.79 48.68
N GLN A 100 30.90 -17.59 48.52
CA GLN A 100 31.79 -16.90 49.50
C GLN A 100 32.26 -15.56 48.94
N PHE A 101 31.97 -14.46 49.65
CA PHE A 101 32.87 -13.31 49.95
C PHE A 101 32.08 -12.24 50.75
N PRO A 102 32.76 -11.34 51.50
CA PRO A 102 32.46 -11.13 52.91
C PRO A 102 31.71 -9.83 53.20
N ALA A 103 31.08 -9.82 54.37
CA ALA A 103 30.38 -8.69 54.96
C ALA A 103 31.34 -7.60 55.48
N MET A 104 30.87 -6.34 55.44
CA MET A 104 31.08 -5.21 56.38
C MET A 104 30.42 -3.94 55.77
N PRO A 105 30.12 -2.88 56.56
CA PRO A 105 29.27 -2.81 57.73
C PRO A 105 28.05 -1.88 57.51
N ALA A 106 27.10 -1.96 58.44
CA ALA A 106 25.91 -1.11 58.50
C ALA A 106 26.22 0.37 58.75
N GLY A 107 25.51 1.26 58.06
CA GLY A 107 25.52 2.69 58.37
C GLY A 107 24.60 3.53 57.48
N GLY A 108 23.55 4.10 58.08
CA GLY A 108 22.96 5.38 57.67
C GLY A 108 21.85 5.34 56.62
N ALA A 109 20.60 5.51 57.07
CA ALA A 109 19.46 5.83 56.21
C ALA A 109 19.62 7.23 55.56
N PRO A 110 19.28 7.40 54.27
CA PRO A 110 19.07 8.72 53.69
C PRO A 110 17.59 9.03 53.45
N SER A 111 17.30 10.30 53.65
CA SER A 111 16.03 11.03 53.53
C SER A 111 15.35 10.94 52.15
N PRO A 112 14.00 11.02 52.07
CA PRO A 112 13.27 11.03 50.80
C PRO A 112 13.12 12.46 50.29
N ASN A 113 14.05 12.93 49.46
CA ASN A 113 13.83 14.07 48.55
C ASN A 113 15.04 14.30 47.63
N ALA A 114 15.10 13.58 46.50
CA ALA A 114 15.79 14.02 45.28
C ALA A 114 15.62 12.99 44.15
N PHE A 115 14.59 13.16 43.33
CA PHE A 115 14.59 12.67 41.96
C PHE A 115 14.03 13.80 41.08
N ARG A 116 14.90 14.46 40.31
CA ARG A 116 14.53 15.27 39.14
C ARG A 116 14.90 14.47 37.88
N PRO A 117 14.12 14.53 36.80
CA PRO A 117 14.39 13.76 35.60
C PRO A 117 15.58 14.33 34.82
N LEU A 118 16.34 13.41 34.24
CA LEU A 118 17.43 13.62 33.32
C LEU A 118 16.85 13.95 31.93
N ASP A 119 16.40 15.18 31.73
CA ASP A 119 15.86 15.63 30.44
C ASP A 119 16.28 17.09 30.16
N GLN A 120 17.58 17.26 29.90
CA GLN A 120 18.16 18.53 29.45
C GLN A 120 19.51 18.28 28.76
N MET A 121 19.47 17.69 27.56
CA MET A 121 20.57 17.88 26.60
C MET A 121 20.30 19.16 25.78
N HIS A 122 21.19 20.13 25.98
CA HIS A 122 21.44 21.38 25.24
C HIS A 122 20.53 21.73 24.04
N ARG A 123 19.50 22.56 24.28
CA ARG A 123 18.97 23.46 23.24
C ARG A 123 19.90 24.67 23.11
N VAL A 124 20.75 24.70 22.10
CA VAL A 124 21.47 25.91 21.68
C VAL A 124 20.45 26.83 21.02
N THR A 125 20.09 27.92 21.69
CA THR A 125 19.19 28.94 21.10
C THR A 125 19.99 29.81 20.14
N PHE A 126 19.34 30.37 19.10
CA PHE A 126 19.99 31.29 18.16
C PHE A 126 20.75 32.42 18.88
N SER A 127 20.20 32.91 19.99
CA SER A 127 20.80 33.92 20.88
C SER A 127 22.11 33.50 21.55
N SER A 128 22.39 32.20 21.64
CA SER A 128 23.62 31.64 22.21
C SER A 128 24.74 31.41 21.18
N LEU A 129 24.48 31.64 19.90
CA LEU A 129 25.50 31.59 18.85
C LEU A 129 26.42 32.80 18.91
N HIS A 130 27.68 32.61 18.49
CA HIS A 130 28.63 33.71 18.35
C HIS A 130 28.09 34.77 17.36
N PRO A 131 28.24 36.08 17.61
CA PRO A 131 27.64 37.14 16.78
C PRO A 131 27.98 37.06 15.29
N ASN A 132 29.17 36.57 14.94
CA ASN A 132 29.56 36.39 13.53
C ASN A 132 28.75 35.26 12.85
N VAL A 133 28.43 34.19 13.59
CA VAL A 133 27.60 33.08 13.08
C VAL A 133 26.15 33.55 12.93
N GLN A 134 25.64 34.36 13.86
CA GLN A 134 24.32 34.98 13.74
C GLN A 134 24.23 35.90 12.51
N ARG A 135 25.26 36.72 12.27
CA ARG A 135 25.31 37.62 11.09
C ARG A 135 25.35 36.84 9.79
N GLU A 136 26.16 35.78 9.73
CA GLU A 136 26.26 34.95 8.54
C GLU A 136 24.96 34.19 8.25
N TYR A 137 24.31 33.67 9.29
CA TYR A 137 22.98 33.07 9.18
C TYR A 137 21.92 34.05 8.67
N ILE A 138 21.91 35.30 9.18
CA ILE A 138 21.00 36.35 8.71
C ILE A 138 21.30 36.73 7.25
N ARG A 139 22.58 36.82 6.87
CA ARG A 139 22.99 37.11 5.48
C ARG A 139 22.48 36.04 4.51
N GLN A 140 22.65 34.76 4.85
CA GLN A 140 22.19 33.64 4.03
C GLN A 140 20.66 33.61 3.89
N GLN A 141 19.92 33.92 4.96
CA GLN A 141 18.46 34.04 4.90
C GLN A 141 18.01 35.17 3.97
N GLN A 142 18.70 36.32 4.01
CA GLN A 142 18.40 37.45 3.11
C GLN A 142 18.73 37.13 1.65
N GLU A 143 19.83 36.43 1.38
CA GLU A 143 20.21 35.99 0.03
C GLU A 143 19.22 34.99 -0.54
N SER A 144 18.81 33.99 0.25
CA SER A 144 17.79 33.02 -0.15
C SER A 144 16.44 33.67 -0.43
N GLN A 145 16.03 34.64 0.40
CA GLN A 145 14.78 35.38 0.17
C GLN A 145 14.83 36.26 -1.08
N ALA A 146 15.98 36.89 -1.36
CA ALA A 146 16.19 37.67 -2.58
C ALA A 146 16.20 36.79 -3.84
N GLU A 147 16.76 35.59 -3.76
CA GLU A 147 16.77 34.62 -4.86
C GLU A 147 15.36 34.07 -5.14
N TRP A 148 14.58 33.79 -4.10
CA TRP A 148 13.17 33.42 -4.22
C TRP A 148 12.34 34.53 -4.87
N GLN A 149 12.61 35.79 -4.52
CA GLN A 149 11.93 36.93 -5.13
C GLN A 149 12.28 37.07 -6.62
N ARG A 150 13.56 36.89 -7.00
CA ARG A 150 13.97 36.86 -8.42
C ARG A 150 13.32 35.72 -9.19
N TYR A 151 13.15 34.56 -8.56
CA TYR A 151 12.45 33.43 -9.15
C TYR A 151 10.98 33.77 -9.44
N LEU A 152 10.27 34.38 -8.48
CA LEU A 152 8.89 34.85 -8.70
C LEU A 152 8.78 35.89 -9.82
N ASP A 153 9.70 36.85 -9.85
CA ASP A 153 9.71 37.90 -10.86
C ASP A 153 9.96 37.34 -12.27
N ASN A 154 10.70 36.23 -12.38
CA ASN A 154 10.96 35.54 -13.65
C ASN A 154 9.81 34.61 -14.11
N GLN A 155 8.97 34.12 -13.20
CA GLN A 155 7.85 33.22 -13.51
C GLN A 155 6.59 33.94 -14.02
N CYS A 156 6.53 35.28 -13.90
CA CYS A 156 5.38 36.07 -14.33
C CYS A 156 5.78 37.23 -15.29
N PRO A 157 6.11 36.95 -16.57
CA PRO A 157 6.19 38.02 -17.55
C PRO A 157 4.76 38.51 -17.86
N MET A 158 4.31 39.55 -17.17
CA MET A 158 3.06 40.23 -17.50
C MET A 158 3.15 40.79 -18.94
N PRO A 159 2.19 40.51 -19.84
CA PRO A 159 2.23 41.07 -21.18
C PRO A 159 1.85 42.55 -21.14
N THR A 160 2.84 43.43 -21.29
CA THR A 160 2.63 44.84 -21.63
C THR A 160 2.28 44.99 -23.11
N HIS A 161 1.07 44.62 -23.52
CA HIS A 161 0.43 45.15 -24.73
C HIS A 161 -1.07 44.85 -24.71
N LEU A 162 -1.87 45.81 -24.24
CA LEU A 162 -3.22 46.19 -24.69
C LEU A 162 -4.01 46.79 -23.53
N MET A 163 -4.21 48.10 -23.58
CA MET A 163 -5.45 48.83 -23.26
C MET A 163 -5.09 50.30 -23.15
N GLY A 164 -5.22 51.00 -24.28
CA GLY A 164 -5.38 52.45 -24.26
C GLY A 164 -6.81 52.77 -23.86
N PHE A 165 -7.00 53.41 -22.71
CA PHE A 165 -8.14 54.30 -22.49
C PHE A 165 -7.70 55.47 -21.63
N ARG A 166 -7.83 56.67 -22.22
CA ARG A 166 -7.62 57.98 -21.60
C ARG A 166 -8.54 58.16 -20.39
N GLN A 167 -7.99 58.64 -19.27
CA GLN A 167 -8.72 59.51 -18.35
C GLN A 167 -7.91 60.79 -18.11
N SER A 168 -8.60 61.92 -18.25
CA SER A 168 -8.12 63.29 -18.00
C SER A 168 -7.91 63.57 -16.50
N PRO A 169 -7.17 64.62 -16.13
CA PRO A 169 -6.54 64.74 -14.82
C PRO A 169 -7.41 65.48 -13.80
N ALA A 170 -7.30 65.08 -12.53
CA ALA A 170 -7.75 65.87 -11.39
C ALA A 170 -6.58 66.70 -10.81
N PRO A 171 -6.83 67.93 -10.30
CA PRO A 171 -5.81 68.93 -10.03
C PRO A 171 -5.18 68.84 -8.62
N ALA A 172 -4.07 69.54 -8.50
CA ALA A 172 -3.13 69.67 -7.39
C ALA A 172 -3.71 70.18 -6.05
N PRO A 173 -2.97 70.05 -4.92
CA PRO A 173 -3.47 70.27 -3.56
C PRO A 173 -3.29 71.73 -3.09
N VAL A 174 -4.15 72.16 -2.17
CA VAL A 174 -4.00 73.42 -1.43
C VAL A 174 -4.12 73.17 0.08
N ALA A 175 -3.23 73.82 0.80
CA ALA A 175 -2.97 73.73 2.24
C ALA A 175 -4.05 74.35 3.15
N GLY A 176 -4.00 74.00 4.43
CA GLY A 176 -4.36 74.93 5.52
C GLY A 176 -4.81 74.32 6.85
N PHE A 177 -3.99 74.56 7.90
CA PHE A 177 -4.31 74.84 9.33
C PHE A 177 -5.22 73.86 10.14
N SER A 178 -5.16 73.71 11.47
CA SER A 178 -4.20 73.91 12.57
C SER A 178 -4.94 73.53 13.87
N ARG A 179 -4.30 72.72 14.74
CA ARG A 179 -4.35 72.71 16.23
C ARG A 179 -5.56 72.21 17.07
N VAL A 180 -5.14 71.74 18.26
CA VAL A 180 -5.74 71.48 19.61
C VAL A 180 -6.40 70.11 19.93
N PRO A 181 -6.39 69.62 21.21
CA PRO A 181 -5.66 68.41 21.66
C PRO A 181 -6.56 67.33 22.31
N PRO A 182 -6.04 66.16 22.76
CA PRO A 182 -6.88 65.09 23.30
C PRO A 182 -7.12 65.21 24.81
N ALA A 183 -8.38 65.01 25.20
CA ALA A 183 -8.82 64.91 26.59
C ALA A 183 -8.80 63.44 27.07
N ARG A 184 -8.54 63.32 28.38
CA ARG A 184 -8.37 62.12 29.21
C ARG A 184 -9.65 61.31 29.47
N GLY A 185 -9.43 60.04 29.84
CA GLY A 185 -10.28 59.25 30.77
C GLY A 185 -11.36 58.44 30.07
N THR A 186 -11.51 57.14 30.30
CA THR A 186 -12.00 56.59 31.57
C THR A 186 -11.71 55.08 31.64
N GLN A 187 -11.27 54.61 32.81
CA GLN A 187 -11.04 53.21 33.15
C GLN A 187 -12.37 52.47 33.44
N LEU A 188 -12.45 51.20 33.05
CA LEU A 188 -13.51 50.25 33.42
C LEU A 188 -13.10 49.47 34.68
N PRO A 189 -13.99 49.23 35.65
CA PRO A 189 -13.65 48.47 36.85
C PRO A 189 -13.95 46.96 36.70
N VAL A 190 -13.05 46.20 37.31
CA VAL A 190 -13.12 44.79 37.68
C VAL A 190 -14.06 44.62 38.89
N ALA A 191 -14.95 43.62 38.88
CA ALA A 191 -15.38 42.91 40.09
C ALA A 191 -16.11 41.58 39.76
N SER A 192 -15.53 40.47 40.20
CA SER A 192 -16.20 39.29 40.82
C SER A 192 -15.92 39.37 42.34
N PRO A 193 -16.56 38.63 43.28
CA PRO A 193 -17.19 37.30 43.16
C PRO A 193 -18.50 37.14 43.98
N VAL A 194 -19.07 35.91 44.07
CA VAL A 194 -19.61 35.28 45.30
C VAL A 194 -20.26 33.92 44.99
N ALA A 195 -20.15 33.02 45.97
CA ALA A 195 -20.30 31.58 45.93
C ALA A 195 -21.69 31.01 46.33
N ARG A 196 -21.79 29.69 46.20
CA ARG A 196 -22.63 28.71 46.92
C ARG A 196 -24.14 28.68 46.65
N ARG A 197 -24.62 27.50 46.21
CA ARG A 197 -25.61 26.71 46.97
C ARG A 197 -25.60 25.23 46.54
N ARG A 198 -25.39 24.37 47.53
CA ARG A 198 -25.83 22.96 47.57
C ARG A 198 -27.34 22.93 47.79
N SER A 199 -28.02 21.90 47.29
CA SER A 199 -29.25 21.40 47.90
C SER A 199 -29.41 19.92 47.58
N ASP A 200 -29.71 19.20 48.66
CA ASP A 200 -29.85 17.76 48.79
C ASP A 200 -31.12 17.18 48.15
N SER A 201 -31.07 15.84 48.04
CA SER A 201 -32.13 14.85 47.82
C SER A 201 -33.40 15.08 48.69
N PRO A 202 -34.57 14.43 48.42
CA PRO A 202 -34.70 13.01 48.83
C PRO A 202 -35.73 12.11 48.07
N ALA A 203 -35.58 10.82 48.36
CA ALA A 203 -36.61 9.78 48.57
C ALA A 203 -37.13 8.90 47.39
N ALA A 204 -37.09 7.59 47.68
CA ALA A 204 -37.45 6.37 46.94
C ALA A 204 -38.99 6.13 46.88
N PRO A 205 -39.55 4.91 46.64
CA PRO A 205 -39.03 3.62 46.14
C PRO A 205 -39.94 2.99 45.04
N VAL A 206 -39.72 1.72 44.63
CA VAL A 206 -40.73 0.62 44.57
C VAL A 206 -40.23 -0.57 43.72
N LEU A 207 -40.24 -1.75 44.34
CA LEU A 207 -40.21 -3.09 43.74
C LEU A 207 -41.43 -3.34 42.84
N MET A 208 -41.27 -4.10 41.75
CA MET A 208 -42.34 -4.98 41.26
C MET A 208 -41.76 -6.22 40.57
N ASP A 209 -42.14 -7.37 41.14
CA ASP A 209 -42.08 -8.71 40.58
C ASP A 209 -43.01 -8.88 39.37
N SER A 210 -42.86 -10.05 38.73
CA SER A 210 -43.84 -10.76 37.89
C SER A 210 -43.78 -10.47 36.39
N ALA A 211 -44.13 -11.39 35.50
CA ALA A 211 -44.24 -12.83 35.47
C ALA A 211 -44.57 -13.19 34.00
N THR A 212 -44.14 -14.39 33.58
CA THR A 212 -44.81 -15.30 32.64
C THR A 212 -45.78 -14.78 31.57
N THR A 213 -45.55 -15.18 30.31
CA THR A 213 -46.57 -15.74 29.38
C THR A 213 -45.82 -16.41 28.22
N LYS A 214 -45.76 -17.75 28.12
CA LYS A 214 -46.72 -18.73 27.56
C LYS A 214 -47.20 -18.46 26.12
N LYS A 215 -47.11 -19.56 25.33
CA LYS A 215 -47.86 -19.94 24.11
C LYS A 215 -47.42 -19.22 22.82
N SER A 216 -47.39 -19.86 21.65
CA SER A 216 -47.78 -21.20 21.20
C SER A 216 -47.35 -21.36 19.74
N ARG A 217 -47.21 -22.62 19.28
CA ARG A 217 -47.69 -23.22 18.00
C ARG A 217 -47.95 -22.26 16.80
N SER A 218 -47.67 -22.58 15.53
CA SER A 218 -47.38 -23.86 14.86
C SER A 218 -47.36 -23.63 13.35
N ASN A 219 -46.66 -24.53 12.67
CA ASN A 219 -47.07 -25.21 11.43
C ASN A 219 -46.97 -24.54 10.04
N THR A 220 -46.36 -25.34 9.14
CA THR A 220 -46.73 -25.65 7.72
C THR A 220 -46.92 -24.47 6.75
N GLY A 221 -46.44 -24.49 5.52
CA GLY A 221 -45.96 -25.59 4.71
C GLY A 221 -45.69 -25.13 3.27
N ARG A 222 -45.02 -26.03 2.57
CA ARG A 222 -44.63 -26.10 1.16
C ARG A 222 -45.78 -25.93 0.16
N ALA A 223 -45.55 -25.19 -0.93
CA ALA A 223 -46.07 -25.49 -2.27
C ALA A 223 -45.37 -24.64 -3.35
N THR A 224 -44.80 -25.32 -4.35
CA THR A 224 -44.41 -24.83 -5.68
C THR A 224 -45.61 -24.82 -6.63
N PRO A 225 -45.64 -23.91 -7.63
CA PRO A 225 -46.41 -24.17 -8.84
C PRO A 225 -45.56 -24.12 -10.13
N THR A 226 -45.90 -25.07 -11.00
CA THR A 226 -45.54 -25.22 -12.42
C THR A 226 -46.54 -24.45 -13.30
N GLN A 227 -46.09 -23.83 -14.39
CA GLN A 227 -46.86 -23.43 -15.59
C GLN A 227 -45.85 -23.27 -16.77
N GLU A 228 -45.86 -24.00 -17.90
CA GLU A 228 -46.80 -23.99 -19.07
C GLU A 228 -47.23 -22.57 -19.48
N GLY A 229 -47.06 -22.01 -20.68
CA GLY A 229 -46.61 -22.43 -22.02
C GLY A 229 -47.23 -21.45 -23.04
N ARG A 230 -46.54 -21.02 -24.12
CA ARG A 230 -47.13 -20.36 -25.33
C ARG A 230 -46.07 -20.06 -26.44
N PRO A 231 -46.46 -19.70 -27.70
CA PRO A 231 -46.41 -20.58 -28.89
C PRO A 231 -45.46 -20.07 -30.02
N PRO A 232 -45.29 -20.82 -31.13
CA PRO A 232 -44.35 -20.45 -32.21
C PRO A 232 -45.01 -19.68 -33.37
N THR A 233 -44.22 -18.81 -34.01
CA THR A 233 -44.50 -18.12 -35.29
C THR A 233 -43.70 -18.77 -36.44
N PRO A 234 -44.10 -18.58 -37.73
CA PRO A 234 -43.88 -19.53 -38.82
C PRO A 234 -42.55 -19.35 -39.57
N GLN A 235 -42.09 -20.44 -40.17
CA GLN A 235 -40.92 -20.56 -41.04
C GLN A 235 -41.23 -20.14 -42.48
N ASP A 236 -40.33 -19.35 -43.06
CA ASP A 236 -40.18 -19.18 -44.52
C ASP A 236 -39.13 -20.18 -45.05
N GLY A 237 -39.46 -20.78 -46.20
CA GLY A 237 -38.78 -21.92 -46.78
C GLY A 237 -37.43 -21.62 -47.44
N ARG A 238 -36.48 -22.53 -47.24
CA ARG A 238 -35.34 -22.75 -48.14
C ARG A 238 -34.93 -24.24 -48.09
N PRO A 239 -34.62 -24.89 -49.23
CA PRO A 239 -34.46 -26.34 -49.29
C PRO A 239 -33.17 -26.84 -48.63
N PRO A 240 -33.17 -28.06 -48.04
CA PRO A 240 -32.07 -28.58 -47.25
C PRO A 240 -30.98 -29.23 -48.12
N THR A 241 -29.73 -28.90 -47.83
CA THR A 241 -28.54 -29.67 -48.21
C THR A 241 -28.39 -30.86 -47.24
N PRO A 242 -27.94 -32.05 -47.66
CA PRO A 242 -27.89 -33.21 -46.78
C PRO A 242 -26.80 -33.03 -45.72
N GLN A 243 -27.19 -32.84 -44.45
CA GLN A 243 -26.28 -32.99 -43.32
C GLN A 243 -26.28 -34.45 -42.88
N GLU A 244 -25.09 -35.03 -42.96
CA GLU A 244 -24.72 -36.35 -42.48
C GLU A 244 -24.82 -36.38 -40.95
N ASN A 245 -25.81 -37.11 -40.43
CA ASN A 245 -25.98 -37.36 -39.01
C ASN A 245 -24.79 -38.16 -38.48
N ASN A 246 -23.87 -37.47 -37.79
CA ASN A 246 -22.91 -38.11 -36.90
C ASN A 246 -23.33 -37.81 -35.45
N ASP A 247 -24.17 -38.69 -34.90
CA ASP A 247 -24.49 -38.75 -33.48
C ASP A 247 -23.23 -39.10 -32.68
N GLY A 248 -22.48 -38.07 -32.31
CA GLY A 248 -21.28 -38.16 -31.50
C GLY A 248 -21.60 -38.60 -30.07
N GLN A 249 -21.48 -39.90 -29.81
CA GLN A 249 -21.41 -40.45 -28.46
C GLN A 249 -20.35 -39.70 -27.64
N LYS A 250 -20.77 -38.96 -26.60
CA LYS A 250 -19.89 -38.38 -25.58
C LYS A 250 -19.11 -39.51 -24.89
N LYS A 251 -17.91 -39.82 -25.40
CA LYS A 251 -16.96 -40.72 -24.75
C LYS A 251 -16.64 -40.13 -23.37
N LYS A 252 -17.15 -40.79 -22.31
CA LYS A 252 -16.71 -40.55 -20.92
C LYS A 252 -15.18 -40.64 -20.91
N SER A 253 -14.51 -39.52 -20.67
CA SER A 253 -13.06 -39.50 -20.55
C SER A 253 -12.68 -40.37 -19.36
N VAL A 254 -11.90 -41.42 -19.62
CA VAL A 254 -11.33 -42.25 -18.56
C VAL A 254 -10.51 -41.32 -17.65
N PRO A 255 -10.74 -41.31 -16.32
CA PRO A 255 -9.99 -40.47 -15.39
C PRO A 255 -8.49 -40.78 -15.56
N ARG A 256 -7.73 -39.77 -15.99
CA ARG A 256 -6.27 -39.91 -16.15
C ARG A 256 -5.67 -40.21 -14.78
N LYS A 257 -4.88 -41.28 -14.68
CA LYS A 257 -4.10 -41.59 -13.48
C LYS A 257 -3.24 -40.37 -13.15
N THR A 258 -3.48 -39.76 -12.01
CA THR A 258 -2.74 -38.59 -11.52
C THR A 258 -1.31 -38.99 -11.20
N THR A 259 -0.36 -38.55 -12.02
CA THR A 259 1.06 -38.80 -11.79
C THR A 259 1.48 -38.22 -10.43
N GLU A 260 1.98 -39.04 -9.51
CA GLU A 260 2.43 -38.61 -8.19
C GLU A 260 3.79 -37.92 -8.24
N LEU A 261 4.06 -37.02 -7.29
CA LEU A 261 5.36 -36.38 -7.15
C LEU A 261 6.41 -37.39 -6.68
N PRO A 262 7.66 -37.34 -7.16
CA PRO A 262 8.73 -38.14 -6.60
C PRO A 262 8.84 -37.91 -5.07
N PRO A 263 9.01 -38.95 -4.24
CA PRO A 263 8.98 -38.82 -2.78
C PRO A 263 9.94 -37.75 -2.23
N LYS A 264 11.12 -37.60 -2.83
CA LYS A 264 12.11 -36.58 -2.46
C LYS A 264 11.56 -35.15 -2.57
N VAL A 265 10.72 -34.88 -3.57
CA VAL A 265 10.21 -33.54 -3.89
C VAL A 265 8.81 -33.32 -3.31
N ALA A 266 8.10 -34.37 -2.91
CA ALA A 266 6.74 -34.28 -2.38
C ALA A 266 6.64 -33.41 -1.12
N ALA A 267 7.68 -33.43 -0.27
CA ALA A 267 7.78 -32.61 0.94
C ALA A 267 8.24 -31.17 0.67
N PHE A 268 8.58 -30.82 -0.58
CA PHE A 268 9.05 -29.49 -0.93
C PHE A 268 7.89 -28.49 -0.96
N THR A 269 7.83 -27.66 0.09
CA THR A 269 6.88 -26.56 0.26
C THR A 269 7.58 -25.20 0.13
N TYR A 270 6.81 -24.11 0.17
CA TYR A 270 7.34 -22.74 0.11
C TYR A 270 8.35 -22.39 1.23
N GLU A 271 8.27 -23.05 2.40
CA GLU A 271 9.24 -22.88 3.51
C GLU A 271 10.68 -23.23 3.08
N HIS A 272 10.81 -24.09 2.08
CA HIS A 272 12.08 -24.53 1.53
C HIS A 272 12.59 -23.63 0.39
N LYS A 273 12.06 -22.41 0.21
CA LYS A 273 12.43 -21.48 -0.86
C LYS A 273 13.94 -21.23 -1.00
N HIS A 274 14.68 -21.25 0.12
CA HIS A 274 16.13 -21.08 0.15
C HIS A 274 16.90 -22.21 -0.57
N ARG A 275 16.26 -23.36 -0.78
CA ARG A 275 16.84 -24.51 -1.51
C ARG A 275 16.47 -24.52 -3.00
N LEU A 276 15.69 -23.55 -3.46
CA LEU A 276 15.33 -23.40 -4.86
C LEU A 276 16.39 -22.55 -5.56
N GLU A 277 17.23 -23.16 -6.37
CA GLU A 277 18.20 -22.44 -7.19
C GLU A 277 17.53 -21.90 -8.45
N LEU A 278 17.71 -20.60 -8.67
CA LEU A 278 17.22 -19.88 -9.83
C LEU A 278 18.34 -19.79 -10.88
N GLY A 279 17.97 -19.83 -12.15
CA GLY A 279 18.88 -19.53 -13.24
C GLY A 279 18.16 -18.88 -14.39
N GLU A 280 18.89 -18.50 -15.42
CA GLU A 280 18.34 -17.79 -16.57
C GLU A 280 18.03 -18.75 -17.72
N GLU A 281 16.91 -18.54 -18.40
CA GLU A 281 16.50 -19.33 -19.57
C GLU A 281 15.82 -18.46 -20.62
N MET A 282 16.14 -18.72 -21.89
CA MET A 282 15.54 -18.05 -23.05
C MET A 282 14.23 -18.76 -23.45
N TYR A 283 13.14 -18.00 -23.60
CA TYR A 283 11.86 -18.52 -24.06
C TYR A 283 11.71 -18.37 -25.58
N SER A 284 12.27 -19.33 -26.32
CA SER A 284 12.28 -19.34 -27.79
C SER A 284 10.90 -19.29 -28.48
N ARG A 285 9.80 -19.57 -27.76
CA ARG A 285 8.44 -19.48 -28.30
C ARG A 285 7.89 -18.05 -28.36
N SER A 286 8.44 -17.12 -27.58
CA SER A 286 8.05 -15.71 -27.62
C SER A 286 8.91 -14.99 -28.64
N LYS A 287 8.32 -14.60 -29.78
CA LYS A 287 9.02 -13.83 -30.82
C LYS A 287 9.32 -12.40 -30.38
N ASP A 288 8.42 -11.82 -29.57
CA ASP A 288 8.48 -10.41 -29.20
C ASP A 288 9.42 -10.16 -28.01
N ASN A 289 9.57 -11.15 -27.13
CA ASN A 289 10.48 -11.08 -25.99
C ASN A 289 10.99 -12.48 -25.65
N PRO A 290 12.11 -12.93 -26.27
CA PRO A 290 12.69 -14.24 -25.99
C PRO A 290 13.39 -14.34 -24.63
N GLY A 291 13.49 -13.27 -23.84
CA GLY A 291 14.23 -13.28 -22.57
C GLY A 291 15.72 -12.97 -22.76
N PRO A 292 16.51 -12.93 -21.69
CA PRO A 292 16.53 -13.93 -20.61
C PRO A 292 15.43 -13.78 -19.55
N PHE A 293 14.94 -14.91 -19.02
CA PHE A 293 14.02 -14.95 -17.89
C PHE A 293 14.60 -15.75 -16.73
N THR A 294 14.47 -15.24 -15.52
CA THR A 294 14.78 -16.01 -14.30
C THR A 294 13.73 -17.10 -14.10
N VAL A 295 14.18 -18.35 -14.00
CA VAL A 295 13.36 -19.54 -13.83
C VAL A 295 13.93 -20.44 -12.73
N ALA A 296 13.06 -21.22 -12.08
CA ALA A 296 13.50 -22.23 -11.12
C ALA A 296 14.19 -23.37 -11.88
N GLN A 297 15.48 -23.62 -11.63
CA GLN A 297 16.23 -24.65 -12.34
C GLN A 297 16.44 -25.90 -11.48
N PHE A 298 16.89 -25.74 -10.24
CA PHE A 298 17.24 -26.85 -9.37
C PHE A 298 16.59 -26.76 -7.99
N ILE A 299 16.31 -27.91 -7.39
CA ILE A 299 16.05 -28.03 -5.95
C ILE A 299 17.25 -28.71 -5.31
N VAL A 300 17.84 -28.07 -4.30
CA VAL A 300 18.98 -28.60 -3.57
C VAL A 300 18.50 -29.41 -2.38
N PHE A 301 18.83 -30.70 -2.35
CA PHE A 301 18.58 -31.59 -1.23
C PHE A 301 19.87 -31.87 -0.46
N GLY A 302 19.80 -31.90 0.86
CA GLY A 302 20.97 -32.14 1.71
C GLY A 302 20.87 -31.45 3.05
N SER A 303 21.79 -31.76 3.96
CA SER A 303 21.99 -31.01 5.20
C SER A 303 23.29 -30.23 5.08
N GLU A 304 23.23 -28.93 5.40
CA GLU A 304 24.41 -28.05 5.44
C GLU A 304 25.54 -28.64 6.30
N SER A 305 25.19 -29.34 7.38
CA SER A 305 26.13 -29.98 8.29
C SER A 305 27.04 -31.04 7.65
N ARG A 306 26.63 -31.64 6.53
CA ARG A 306 27.36 -32.75 5.88
C ARG A 306 28.05 -32.37 4.58
N GLY A 307 27.87 -31.15 4.08
CA GLY A 307 28.47 -30.67 2.83
C GLY A 307 28.05 -31.40 1.53
N ASN A 308 27.21 -32.44 1.62
CA ASN A 308 26.74 -33.21 0.47
C ASN A 308 25.39 -32.66 0.00
N PHE A 309 25.44 -31.83 -1.04
CA PHE A 309 24.26 -31.26 -1.69
C PHE A 309 23.95 -32.01 -3.00
N GLU A 310 22.78 -32.61 -3.09
CA GLU A 310 22.25 -33.23 -4.31
C GLU A 310 21.37 -32.19 -5.04
N LYS A 311 21.75 -31.82 -6.26
CA LYS A 311 20.94 -30.92 -7.11
C LYS A 311 19.94 -31.72 -7.93
N PHE A 312 18.66 -31.39 -7.81
CA PHE A 312 17.58 -32.00 -8.56
C PHE A 312 17.07 -31.07 -9.67
N ASP A 313 17.33 -31.43 -10.93
CA ASP A 313 16.92 -30.67 -12.12
C ASP A 313 15.40 -30.74 -12.33
N ILE A 314 14.72 -29.60 -12.18
CA ILE A 314 13.26 -29.50 -12.22
C ILE A 314 12.73 -29.77 -13.64
N ASP A 315 13.43 -29.32 -14.69
CA ASP A 315 12.92 -29.39 -16.05
C ASP A 315 13.03 -30.81 -16.63
N LYS A 316 14.16 -31.46 -16.35
CA LYS A 316 14.47 -32.81 -16.84
C LYS A 316 13.73 -33.90 -16.06
N ASN A 317 13.61 -33.75 -14.74
CA ASN A 317 13.17 -34.87 -13.89
C ASN A 317 11.66 -34.86 -13.60
N LEU A 318 10.94 -33.78 -13.90
CA LEU A 318 9.50 -33.69 -13.65
C LEU A 318 8.69 -33.59 -14.93
N THR A 319 7.56 -34.29 -14.97
CA THR A 319 6.51 -34.07 -15.98
C THR A 319 5.80 -32.73 -15.73
N CYS A 320 5.09 -32.21 -16.73
CA CYS A 320 4.33 -30.95 -16.57
C CYS A 320 3.28 -31.07 -15.45
N GLU A 321 2.59 -32.21 -15.32
CA GLU A 321 1.61 -32.45 -14.25
C GLU A 321 2.25 -32.48 -12.86
N GLN A 322 3.39 -33.16 -12.71
CA GLN A 322 4.17 -33.15 -11.47
C GLN A 322 4.63 -31.73 -11.13
N LEU A 323 5.13 -30.97 -12.10
CA LEU A 323 5.58 -29.60 -11.89
C LEU A 323 4.42 -28.66 -11.46
N ARG A 324 3.19 -28.86 -11.97
CA ARG A 324 2.00 -28.13 -11.49
C ARG A 324 1.66 -28.46 -10.04
N LYS A 325 1.75 -29.74 -9.65
CA LYS A 325 1.56 -30.15 -8.24
C LYS A 325 2.63 -29.54 -7.34
N LEU A 326 3.90 -29.60 -7.77
CA LEU A 326 5.02 -28.99 -7.05
C LEU A 326 4.82 -27.48 -6.89
N ALA A 327 4.49 -26.77 -7.96
CA ALA A 327 4.23 -25.33 -7.91
C ALA A 327 3.04 -24.98 -7.01
N THR A 328 2.01 -25.84 -6.98
CA THR A 328 0.86 -25.69 -6.06
C THR A 328 1.30 -25.87 -4.59
N ASN A 329 2.12 -26.89 -4.29
CA ASN A 329 2.72 -27.10 -2.96
C ASN A 329 3.66 -25.93 -2.57
N PHE A 330 4.30 -25.32 -3.56
CA PHE A 330 5.13 -24.11 -3.40
C PHE A 330 4.29 -22.82 -3.29
N GLY A 331 2.96 -22.91 -3.37
CA GLY A 331 2.01 -21.79 -3.20
C GLY A 331 1.73 -20.97 -4.47
N CYS A 332 2.23 -21.38 -5.64
CA CYS A 332 1.89 -20.74 -6.91
C CYS A 332 0.42 -21.03 -7.29
N LYS A 333 -0.36 -19.98 -7.59
CA LYS A 333 -1.77 -20.08 -8.00
C LYS A 333 -1.91 -20.07 -9.53
N GLY A 334 -3.03 -20.63 -10.02
CA GLY A 334 -3.40 -20.59 -11.44
C GLY A 334 -2.44 -21.33 -12.36
N VAL A 335 -1.86 -22.45 -11.90
CA VAL A 335 -0.84 -23.21 -12.65
C VAL A 335 -1.41 -24.36 -13.50
N SER A 336 -2.72 -24.61 -13.44
CA SER A 336 -3.37 -25.80 -14.01
C SER A 336 -3.24 -25.93 -15.53
N SER A 337 -3.23 -24.80 -16.27
CA SER A 337 -3.23 -24.76 -17.74
C SER A 337 -1.91 -24.32 -18.36
N ILE A 338 -0.95 -23.84 -17.56
CA ILE A 338 0.31 -23.29 -18.07
C ILE A 338 1.35 -24.39 -18.36
N GLY A 339 2.32 -24.07 -19.22
CA GLY A 339 3.42 -24.96 -19.61
C GLY A 339 4.60 -24.95 -18.62
N LYS A 340 5.52 -25.90 -18.76
CA LYS A 340 6.67 -26.09 -17.85
C LYS A 340 7.46 -24.81 -17.59
N PHE A 341 7.88 -24.13 -18.66
CA PHE A 341 8.64 -22.88 -18.59
C PHE A 341 7.95 -21.83 -17.72
N GLU A 342 6.66 -21.57 -17.99
CA GLU A 342 5.89 -20.56 -17.26
C GLU A 342 5.67 -20.96 -15.79
N ILE A 343 5.57 -22.26 -15.49
CA ILE A 343 5.50 -22.74 -14.09
C ILE A 343 6.83 -22.46 -13.37
N ARG A 344 7.98 -22.82 -13.99
CA ARG A 344 9.32 -22.57 -13.40
C ARG A 344 9.58 -21.07 -13.24
N LYS A 345 9.16 -20.26 -14.20
CA LYS A 345 9.18 -18.79 -14.12
C LYS A 345 8.35 -18.27 -12.95
N ARG A 346 7.11 -18.74 -12.78
CA ARG A 346 6.26 -18.35 -11.63
C ARG A 346 6.84 -18.77 -10.28
N MET A 347 7.45 -19.94 -10.20
CA MET A 347 8.16 -20.37 -8.99
C MET A 347 9.36 -19.47 -8.70
N ALA A 348 10.15 -19.11 -9.71
CA ALA A 348 11.25 -18.17 -9.57
C ALA A 348 10.78 -16.79 -9.13
N ILE A 349 9.77 -16.22 -9.79
CA ILE A 349 9.20 -14.93 -9.41
C ILE A 349 8.68 -15.01 -7.98
N ARG A 350 8.03 -16.10 -7.55
CA ARG A 350 7.58 -16.23 -6.17
C ARG A 350 8.75 -16.32 -5.18
N CYS A 351 9.86 -16.96 -5.56
CA CYS A 351 11.07 -17.05 -4.75
C CYS A 351 11.81 -15.72 -4.63
N THR A 352 12.04 -15.01 -5.75
CA THR A 352 12.66 -13.67 -5.76
C THR A 352 11.75 -12.65 -5.11
N ALA A 353 10.45 -12.72 -5.37
CA ALA A 353 9.48 -11.87 -4.74
C ALA A 353 9.47 -12.11 -3.22
N ALA A 354 9.70 -13.32 -2.72
CA ALA A 354 9.87 -13.55 -1.27
C ALA A 354 11.05 -12.76 -0.68
N THR A 355 12.17 -12.71 -1.38
CA THR A 355 13.35 -11.94 -0.98
C THR A 355 13.09 -10.44 -1.11
N ALA A 356 12.37 -10.05 -2.17
CA ALA A 356 11.91 -8.69 -2.38
C ALA A 356 10.82 -8.25 -1.40
N TYR A 357 9.99 -9.15 -0.87
CA TYR A 357 8.94 -8.87 0.11
C TYR A 357 9.48 -8.70 1.52
N ASN A 358 10.70 -9.18 1.79
CA ASN A 358 11.45 -8.72 2.95
C ASN A 358 11.88 -7.25 2.80
N ASN A 359 11.82 -6.68 1.58
CA ASN A 359 11.83 -5.24 1.39
C ASN A 359 10.37 -4.73 1.37
N PRO A 360 9.92 -3.98 2.39
CA PRO A 360 8.56 -3.46 2.43
C PRO A 360 8.24 -2.52 1.24
N GLU A 361 9.22 -2.07 0.46
CA GLU A 361 9.01 -1.19 -0.69
C GLU A 361 8.49 -1.90 -1.96
N ILE A 362 8.58 -3.23 -2.05
CA ILE A 362 8.20 -3.96 -3.28
C ILE A 362 6.79 -4.57 -3.13
N LEU A 363 5.83 -4.07 -3.93
CA LEU A 363 4.42 -4.46 -3.91
C LEU A 363 4.20 -5.96 -4.17
N ASN A 364 3.38 -6.60 -3.32
CA ASN A 364 3.07 -8.03 -3.46
C ASN A 364 2.01 -8.35 -4.53
N THR A 365 2.51 -8.55 -5.75
CA THR A 365 1.72 -8.96 -6.92
C THR A 365 1.01 -10.31 -6.77
N PHE A 366 1.35 -11.12 -5.77
CA PHE A 366 0.72 -12.42 -5.50
C PHE A 366 -0.26 -12.40 -4.31
N ALA A 367 -0.48 -11.25 -3.70
CA ALA A 367 -1.48 -11.15 -2.65
C ALA A 367 -2.84 -11.59 -3.18
N SER A 368 -3.50 -12.42 -2.40
CA SER A 368 -4.88 -12.81 -2.63
C SER A 368 -5.80 -11.60 -2.57
N ALA A 369 -6.96 -11.69 -3.23
CA ALA A 369 -7.99 -10.67 -3.14
C ALA A 369 -8.42 -10.38 -1.67
N ARG A 370 -8.34 -11.38 -0.79
CA ARG A 370 -8.60 -11.22 0.64
C ARG A 370 -7.51 -10.38 1.31
N GLU A 371 -6.24 -10.69 1.11
CA GLU A 371 -5.11 -9.93 1.66
C GLU A 371 -5.12 -8.48 1.16
N LEU A 372 -5.29 -8.27 -0.15
CA LEU A 372 -5.43 -6.93 -0.72
C LEU A 372 -6.58 -6.14 -0.09
N LYS A 373 -7.73 -6.80 0.15
CA LYS A 373 -8.87 -6.18 0.83
C LYS A 373 -8.54 -5.82 2.27
N ILE A 374 -7.87 -6.71 3.03
CA ILE A 374 -7.44 -6.43 4.40
C ILE A 374 -6.49 -5.23 4.43
N ASN A 375 -5.44 -5.26 3.62
CA ASN A 375 -4.45 -4.19 3.51
C ASN A 375 -5.08 -2.85 3.12
N SER A 376 -5.99 -2.86 2.14
CA SER A 376 -6.77 -1.67 1.74
C SER A 376 -7.54 -1.07 2.91
N VAL A 377 -8.20 -1.88 3.74
CA VAL A 377 -8.99 -1.35 4.85
C VAL A 377 -8.10 -0.87 6.00
N TYR A 378 -6.99 -1.56 6.30
CA TYR A 378 -6.00 -1.08 7.28
C TYR A 378 -5.47 0.30 6.89
N ARG A 379 -4.97 0.42 5.65
CA ARG A 379 -4.48 1.68 5.10
C ARG A 379 -5.55 2.77 5.16
N LEU A 380 -6.79 2.45 4.80
CA LEU A 380 -7.88 3.42 4.81
C LEU A 380 -8.26 3.88 6.23
N ILE A 381 -8.25 2.98 7.21
CA ILE A 381 -8.45 3.35 8.63
C ILE A 381 -7.33 4.30 9.08
N ASN A 382 -6.08 4.04 8.69
CA ASN A 382 -4.95 4.93 8.98
C ASN A 382 -5.16 6.33 8.39
N VAL A 383 -5.68 6.43 7.16
CA VAL A 383 -6.03 7.73 6.56
C VAL A 383 -7.08 8.46 7.40
N CYS A 384 -8.13 7.77 7.87
CA CYS A 384 -9.19 8.38 8.67
C CYS A 384 -8.70 8.92 10.02
N VAL A 385 -7.65 8.31 10.60
CA VAL A 385 -7.03 8.78 11.85
C VAL A 385 -5.78 9.63 11.66
N HIS A 386 -5.40 9.89 10.40
CA HIS A 386 -4.28 10.75 10.09
C HIS A 386 -4.54 12.19 10.56
N ALA A 387 -3.50 12.90 11.01
CA ALA A 387 -3.62 14.22 11.63
C ALA A 387 -4.38 15.24 10.76
N ASN A 388 -4.21 15.17 9.44
CA ASN A 388 -4.87 16.07 8.49
C ASN A 388 -6.38 15.83 8.32
N TYR A 389 -6.86 14.64 8.65
CA TYR A 389 -8.24 14.21 8.40
C TYR A 389 -9.01 13.88 9.67
N PHE A 390 -8.33 13.57 10.77
CA PHE A 390 -8.95 13.10 12.01
C PHE A 390 -10.05 14.02 12.52
N GLN A 391 -9.76 15.32 12.67
CA GLN A 391 -10.76 16.28 13.17
C GLN A 391 -11.95 16.40 12.19
N ARG A 392 -11.67 16.48 10.89
CA ARG A 392 -12.72 16.52 9.85
C ARG A 392 -13.57 15.25 9.87
N PHE A 393 -12.97 14.10 10.16
CA PHE A 393 -13.64 12.82 10.25
C PHE A 393 -14.56 12.75 11.49
N VAL A 394 -14.09 13.23 12.64
CA VAL A 394 -14.90 13.38 13.86
C VAL A 394 -16.09 14.32 13.62
N ASP A 395 -15.85 15.45 12.97
CA ASP A 395 -16.86 16.49 12.74
C ASP A 395 -17.81 16.19 11.57
N LEU A 396 -17.48 15.18 10.75
CA LEU A 396 -18.19 14.82 9.52
C LEU A 396 -19.70 14.59 9.74
N HIS A 397 -20.05 14.07 10.91
CA HIS A 397 -21.44 13.78 11.29
C HIS A 397 -22.03 14.75 12.31
N ALA A 398 -21.19 15.48 13.05
CA ALA A 398 -21.67 16.50 13.99
C ALA A 398 -22.35 17.68 13.26
N ASN A 399 -21.88 18.00 12.05
CA ASN A 399 -22.29 19.19 11.31
C ASN A 399 -23.27 18.91 10.17
N LYS A 400 -23.85 17.71 10.08
CA LYS A 400 -24.81 17.42 9.01
C LYS A 400 -26.08 18.24 9.18
N THR A 401 -26.21 19.27 8.38
CA THR A 401 -27.45 20.03 8.25
C THR A 401 -28.29 19.44 7.13
N ARG A 402 -29.62 19.58 7.21
CA ARG A 402 -30.53 19.17 6.14
C ARG A 402 -30.14 19.76 4.78
N ASN A 403 -29.57 20.96 4.77
CA ASN A 403 -29.13 21.64 3.55
C ASN A 403 -27.96 20.93 2.84
N ASP A 404 -27.13 20.18 3.56
CA ASP A 404 -26.01 19.43 2.97
C ASP A 404 -26.49 18.29 2.05
N HIS A 405 -27.74 17.85 2.22
CA HIS A 405 -28.38 16.85 1.36
C HIS A 405 -29.03 17.43 0.10
N GLU A 406 -29.31 18.74 0.07
CA GLU A 406 -30.10 19.37 -0.99
C GLU A 406 -29.23 20.12 -2.03
N SER A 407 -27.94 20.37 -1.75
CA SER A 407 -27.04 21.03 -2.70
C SER A 407 -26.47 20.07 -3.76
N ASN A 408 -26.62 20.42 -5.04
CA ASN A 408 -26.06 19.66 -6.19
C ASN A 408 -24.54 19.79 -6.36
N THR A 409 -23.90 20.70 -5.62
CA THR A 409 -22.44 20.77 -5.48
C THR A 409 -21.97 19.66 -4.54
N ALA A 410 -20.77 19.11 -4.76
CA ALA A 410 -20.23 18.08 -3.88
C ALA A 410 -20.19 18.59 -2.42
N GLY A 411 -21.19 18.21 -1.64
CA GLY A 411 -21.32 18.67 -0.25
C GLY A 411 -20.09 18.28 0.57
N PRO A 412 -19.89 18.91 1.74
CA PRO A 412 -18.71 18.69 2.58
C PRO A 412 -18.45 17.21 2.88
N TYR A 413 -19.52 16.41 2.99
CA TYR A 413 -19.44 14.96 3.14
C TYR A 413 -18.79 14.26 1.94
N LYS A 414 -19.24 14.57 0.72
CA LYS A 414 -18.69 13.95 -0.50
C LYS A 414 -17.26 14.42 -0.72
N GLN A 415 -16.99 15.72 -0.54
CA GLN A 415 -15.64 16.27 -0.69
C GLN A 415 -14.66 15.62 0.28
N PHE A 416 -15.05 15.41 1.54
CA PHE A 416 -14.23 14.70 2.51
C PHE A 416 -13.78 13.32 1.99
N TRP A 417 -14.70 12.51 1.47
CA TRP A 417 -14.35 11.18 0.96
C TRP A 417 -13.54 11.21 -0.35
N ILE A 418 -13.67 12.28 -1.15
CA ILE A 418 -12.80 12.52 -2.31
C ILE A 418 -11.37 12.76 -1.83
N ASP A 419 -11.17 13.68 -0.87
CA ASP A 419 -9.84 13.97 -0.33
C ASP A 419 -9.21 12.73 0.32
N ILE A 420 -10.00 11.92 1.05
CA ILE A 420 -9.55 10.64 1.63
C ILE A 420 -9.10 9.67 0.53
N ALA A 421 -9.87 9.53 -0.54
CA ALA A 421 -9.51 8.63 -1.64
C ALA A 421 -8.26 9.10 -2.39
N GLU A 422 -8.08 10.41 -2.58
CA GLU A 422 -6.87 10.97 -3.17
C GLU A 422 -5.65 10.68 -2.29
N PHE A 423 -5.72 10.99 -0.99
CA PHE A 423 -4.63 10.73 -0.03
C PHE A 423 -4.30 9.25 0.11
N TYR A 424 -5.33 8.40 0.15
CA TYR A 424 -5.20 6.94 0.21
C TYR A 424 -4.47 6.36 -1.00
N ASN A 425 -4.80 6.84 -2.21
CA ASN A 425 -4.26 6.31 -3.47
C ASN A 425 -2.88 6.85 -3.83
N ASP A 426 -2.42 7.88 -3.14
CA ASP A 426 -1.10 8.48 -3.33
C ASP A 426 -0.02 7.62 -2.63
N THR A 427 0.92 7.13 -3.43
CA THR A 427 2.02 6.27 -2.99
C THR A 427 3.08 7.04 -2.22
N GLU A 428 3.12 8.37 -2.32
CA GLU A 428 4.04 9.19 -1.52
C GLU A 428 3.71 9.13 -0.02
N ASN A 429 2.44 8.87 0.31
CA ASN A 429 1.98 8.75 1.69
C ASN A 429 2.19 7.35 2.27
N ASP A 430 2.88 6.43 1.57
CA ASP A 430 3.08 5.04 2.00
C ASP A 430 3.80 4.95 3.35
N ASN A 431 4.73 5.86 3.66
CA ASN A 431 5.45 5.83 4.93
C ASN A 431 4.52 6.12 6.12
N GLU A 432 3.57 7.03 5.96
CA GLU A 432 2.62 7.40 7.00
C GLU A 432 1.50 6.37 7.11
N LEU A 433 0.95 5.97 5.95
CA LEU A 433 -0.24 5.13 5.88
C LEU A 433 0.00 3.64 6.13
N CYS A 434 1.26 3.20 6.16
CA CYS A 434 1.59 1.79 6.38
C CYS A 434 2.01 1.46 7.81
N THR A 435 2.00 2.46 8.69
CA THR A 435 2.19 2.26 10.12
C THR A 435 0.94 1.59 10.70
N ILE A 436 1.10 0.43 11.34
CA ILE A 436 0.01 -0.31 11.97
C ILE A 436 0.04 -0.02 13.47
N TYR A 437 -1.06 0.54 13.99
CA TYR A 437 -1.17 0.90 15.40
C TYR A 437 -1.18 -0.34 16.30
N GLY A 438 -0.29 -0.42 17.29
CA GLY A 438 -0.19 -1.58 18.17
C GLY A 438 0.64 -2.73 17.61
N ALA A 439 1.36 -2.54 16.50
CA ALA A 439 2.19 -3.59 15.89
C ALA A 439 3.52 -3.84 16.61
N VAL A 440 3.68 -3.38 17.85
CA VAL A 440 4.80 -3.72 18.73
C VAL A 440 4.37 -4.91 19.59
N GLU A 441 5.22 -5.93 19.71
CA GLU A 441 4.93 -7.19 20.44
C GLU A 441 4.40 -6.92 21.87
N GLU A 442 4.97 -5.93 22.55
CA GLU A 442 4.60 -5.54 23.92
C GLU A 442 3.22 -4.85 24.01
N GLU A 443 2.73 -4.25 22.93
CA GLU A 443 1.46 -3.51 22.90
C GLU A 443 0.27 -4.43 22.56
N ASP A 444 0.45 -5.30 21.58
CA ASP A 444 -0.59 -6.20 21.08
C ASP A 444 0.03 -7.38 20.29
N GLU A 445 0.35 -8.47 21.01
CA GLU A 445 0.94 -9.71 20.46
C GLU A 445 0.19 -10.20 19.20
N ARG A 446 -1.14 -10.06 19.14
CA ARG A 446 -1.93 -10.50 17.98
C ARG A 446 -1.70 -9.62 16.76
N GLN A 447 -1.63 -8.30 16.95
CA GLN A 447 -1.30 -7.42 15.83
C GLN A 447 0.12 -7.64 15.37
N PHE A 448 1.06 -7.78 16.31
CA PHE A 448 2.44 -8.11 16.01
C PHE A 448 2.52 -9.42 15.19
N ASP A 449 1.85 -10.49 15.61
CA ASP A 449 1.78 -11.76 14.88
C ASP A 449 1.17 -11.60 13.48
N MET A 450 0.07 -10.84 13.35
CA MET A 450 -0.57 -10.59 12.06
C MET A 450 0.32 -9.80 11.08
N VAL A 451 1.20 -8.95 11.59
CA VAL A 451 2.15 -8.18 10.76
C VAL A 451 3.40 -9.01 10.45
N THR A 452 3.99 -9.65 11.45
CA THR A 452 5.25 -10.41 11.31
C THR A 452 5.08 -11.73 10.57
N ALA A 453 3.93 -12.41 10.71
CA ALA A 453 3.62 -13.61 9.93
C ALA A 453 3.33 -13.30 8.44
N GLY A 454 3.28 -12.01 8.06
CA GLY A 454 3.24 -11.55 6.68
C GLY A 454 1.88 -11.48 5.94
N PRO A 455 0.68 -11.78 6.51
CA PRO A 455 -0.57 -11.57 5.76
C PRO A 455 -0.94 -10.09 5.60
N ILE A 456 -0.43 -9.20 6.45
CA ILE A 456 -0.78 -7.77 6.45
C ILE A 456 0.41 -6.93 5.99
N ASN A 457 0.24 -6.25 4.86
CA ASN A 457 1.15 -5.24 4.34
C ASN A 457 0.34 -4.10 3.71
N PRO A 458 0.07 -2.99 4.44
CA PRO A 458 -0.77 -1.91 3.94
C PRO A 458 -0.21 -1.17 2.71
N ARG A 459 1.06 -1.38 2.34
CA ARG A 459 1.63 -0.89 1.06
C ARG A 459 1.05 -1.62 -0.14
N ASN A 460 0.60 -2.87 0.05
CA ASN A 460 0.01 -3.67 -1.00
C ASN A 460 -1.52 -3.62 -0.96
N PHE A 461 -2.09 -2.60 -1.59
CA PHE A 461 -3.52 -2.27 -1.53
C PHE A 461 -4.14 -2.11 -2.93
N ASN A 462 -5.48 -2.21 -3.00
CA ASN A 462 -6.24 -1.85 -4.18
C ASN A 462 -6.55 -0.35 -4.18
N LYS A 463 -6.41 0.31 -5.33
CA LYS A 463 -6.91 1.69 -5.49
C LYS A 463 -8.43 1.74 -5.28
N LEU A 464 -8.90 2.75 -4.56
CA LEU A 464 -10.31 2.91 -4.20
C LEU A 464 -10.83 4.26 -4.65
N ASN A 465 -12.11 4.32 -5.03
CA ASN A 465 -12.82 5.58 -5.19
C ASN A 465 -13.46 6.02 -3.86
N HIS A 466 -13.90 7.28 -3.79
CA HIS A 466 -14.50 7.87 -2.58
C HIS A 466 -15.70 7.08 -2.04
N GLU A 467 -16.55 6.52 -2.92
CA GLU A 467 -17.69 5.69 -2.51
C GLU A 467 -17.26 4.39 -1.83
N SER A 468 -16.25 3.72 -2.41
CA SER A 468 -15.68 2.48 -1.86
C SER A 468 -14.99 2.75 -0.52
N CYS A 469 -14.27 3.86 -0.40
CA CYS A 469 -13.65 4.29 0.85
C CYS A 469 -14.71 4.45 1.96
N CYS A 470 -15.72 5.27 1.70
CA CYS A 470 -16.85 5.51 2.62
C CYS A 470 -17.50 4.19 3.07
N GLN A 471 -17.80 3.29 2.12
CA GLN A 471 -18.46 2.03 2.43
C GLN A 471 -17.60 1.07 3.26
N LEU A 472 -16.30 0.95 2.96
CA LEU A 472 -15.39 0.05 3.69
C LEU A 472 -15.18 0.52 5.13
N VAL A 473 -15.05 1.83 5.34
CA VAL A 473 -14.96 2.42 6.68
C VAL A 473 -16.26 2.20 7.47
N LYS A 474 -17.42 2.43 6.84
CA LYS A 474 -18.73 2.11 7.45
C LYS A 474 -18.84 0.65 7.86
N ASP A 475 -18.41 -0.28 7.01
CA ASP A 475 -18.46 -1.71 7.30
C ASP A 475 -17.53 -2.07 8.48
N ALA A 476 -16.32 -1.49 8.54
CA ALA A 476 -15.40 -1.66 9.65
C ALA A 476 -16.01 -1.15 10.98
N MET A 477 -16.59 0.06 11.00
CA MET A 477 -17.19 0.63 12.21
C MET A 477 -18.42 -0.16 12.69
N LYS A 478 -19.26 -0.64 11.76
CA LYS A 478 -20.37 -1.56 12.09
C LYS A 478 -19.87 -2.85 12.74
N SER A 479 -18.72 -3.36 12.30
CA SER A 479 -18.16 -4.58 12.88
C SER A 479 -17.72 -4.37 14.33
N VAL A 480 -17.17 -3.20 14.65
CA VAL A 480 -16.80 -2.84 16.04
C VAL A 480 -18.03 -2.72 16.93
N GLU A 481 -19.10 -2.08 16.47
CA GLU A 481 -20.35 -2.01 17.24
C GLU A 481 -20.95 -3.40 17.52
N LYS A 482 -20.89 -4.31 16.54
CA LYS A 482 -21.35 -5.69 16.73
C LYS A 482 -20.47 -6.44 17.73
N ILE A 483 -19.16 -6.23 17.71
CA ILE A 483 -18.22 -6.78 18.71
C ILE A 483 -18.58 -6.25 20.10
N HIS A 484 -18.71 -4.94 20.29
CA HIS A 484 -19.13 -4.33 21.56
C HIS A 484 -20.49 -4.85 22.04
N GLY A 485 -21.47 -4.95 21.15
CA GLY A 485 -22.78 -5.50 21.47
C GLY A 485 -22.72 -6.96 21.89
N ALA A 486 -21.85 -7.76 21.27
CA ALA A 486 -21.63 -9.17 21.64
C ALA A 486 -20.91 -9.29 22.99
N MET A 487 -19.89 -8.46 23.25
CA MET A 487 -19.19 -8.38 24.53
C MET A 487 -20.17 -8.09 25.68
N LYS A 488 -20.99 -7.04 25.53
CA LYS A 488 -22.02 -6.65 26.52
C LYS A 488 -23.04 -7.76 26.78
N LYS A 489 -23.48 -8.49 25.74
CA LYS A 489 -24.47 -9.56 25.86
C LYS A 489 -23.93 -10.85 26.49
N SER A 490 -22.64 -11.12 26.30
CA SER A 490 -22.07 -12.40 26.71
C SER A 490 -22.12 -12.62 28.22
N GLY A 491 -22.14 -11.55 29.02
CA GLY A 491 -22.18 -11.61 30.49
C GLY A 491 -20.98 -12.36 31.12
N GLN A 492 -20.08 -12.91 30.31
CA GLN A 492 -18.91 -13.69 30.70
C GLN A 492 -17.67 -12.84 30.43
N GLY A 493 -16.79 -12.76 31.43
CA GLY A 493 -15.69 -11.79 31.55
C GLY A 493 -14.52 -11.92 30.58
N SER A 494 -14.76 -12.27 29.30
CA SER A 494 -13.74 -12.08 28.28
C SER A 494 -13.69 -10.61 27.90
N ASN A 495 -12.67 -9.90 28.40
CA ASN A 495 -12.37 -8.53 27.98
C ASN A 495 -11.64 -8.49 26.63
N ASP A 496 -11.33 -9.65 26.03
CA ASP A 496 -10.64 -9.75 24.75
C ASP A 496 -11.65 -9.64 23.58
N PRO A 497 -11.63 -8.53 22.81
CA PRO A 497 -12.53 -8.32 21.68
C PRO A 497 -12.34 -9.37 20.57
N TRP A 498 -11.15 -9.98 20.45
CA TRP A 498 -10.90 -11.01 19.43
C TRP A 498 -11.78 -12.24 19.62
N SER A 499 -12.08 -12.61 20.87
CA SER A 499 -12.95 -13.75 21.18
C SER A 499 -14.38 -13.62 20.62
N PHE A 500 -14.75 -12.39 20.21
CA PHE A 500 -16.01 -12.00 19.59
C PHE A 500 -15.92 -11.75 18.08
N CYS A 501 -14.73 -11.81 17.47
CA CYS A 501 -14.51 -11.71 16.02
C CYS A 501 -14.95 -12.98 15.26
N ARG A 502 -16.15 -13.48 15.54
CA ARG A 502 -16.73 -14.67 14.89
C ARG A 502 -17.52 -14.26 13.66
N LYS A 503 -17.56 -15.12 12.64
CA LYS A 503 -18.31 -14.90 11.39
C LYS A 503 -19.74 -14.39 11.58
N SER A 504 -20.47 -14.93 12.55
CA SER A 504 -21.86 -14.51 12.85
C SER A 504 -21.96 -13.06 13.34
N VAL A 505 -20.95 -12.57 14.06
CA VAL A 505 -20.85 -11.19 14.55
C VAL A 505 -20.35 -10.28 13.42
N LEU A 506 -19.39 -10.74 12.62
CA LEU A 506 -18.74 -9.95 11.57
C LEU A 506 -19.48 -9.88 10.23
N THR A 507 -20.63 -10.57 10.11
CA THR A 507 -21.50 -10.44 8.93
C THR A 507 -22.28 -9.14 9.03
N ILE A 508 -21.86 -8.09 8.32
CA ILE A 508 -22.44 -6.74 8.43
C ILE A 508 -23.67 -6.57 7.55
N ARG A 509 -23.65 -7.14 6.34
CA ARG A 509 -24.76 -7.14 5.37
C ARG A 509 -24.97 -8.55 4.83
N LYS A 510 -26.11 -8.81 4.17
CA LYS A 510 -26.39 -10.14 3.59
C LYS A 510 -25.29 -10.51 2.58
N GLY A 511 -24.51 -11.54 2.91
CA GLY A 511 -23.38 -12.00 2.09
C GLY A 511 -22.10 -11.17 2.20
N VAL A 512 -22.05 -10.16 3.08
CA VAL A 512 -20.84 -9.33 3.29
C VAL A 512 -20.31 -9.53 4.70
N GLU A 513 -19.20 -10.26 4.79
CA GLU A 513 -18.42 -10.51 6.00
C GLU A 513 -17.20 -9.58 6.03
N VAL A 514 -16.97 -8.93 7.18
CA VAL A 514 -15.73 -8.19 7.46
C VAL A 514 -14.72 -9.18 8.04
N ALA A 515 -13.47 -9.09 7.59
CA ALA A 515 -12.42 -9.96 8.08
C ALA A 515 -12.13 -9.68 9.57
N ALA A 516 -11.84 -10.71 10.35
CA ALA A 516 -11.59 -10.56 11.79
C ALA A 516 -10.44 -9.61 12.09
N GLU A 517 -9.41 -9.63 11.25
CA GLU A 517 -8.24 -8.76 11.29
C GLU A 517 -8.65 -7.28 11.21
N ILE A 518 -9.48 -6.95 10.22
CA ILE A 518 -10.02 -5.59 10.01
C ILE A 518 -10.84 -5.13 11.22
N ALA A 519 -11.75 -5.99 11.71
CA ALA A 519 -12.66 -5.65 12.78
C ALA A 519 -11.92 -5.41 14.10
N TYR A 520 -10.92 -6.25 14.39
CA TYR A 520 -10.04 -6.10 15.55
C TYR A 520 -9.18 -4.84 15.44
N TYR A 521 -8.57 -4.57 14.29
CA TYR A 521 -7.79 -3.35 14.09
C TYR A 521 -8.62 -2.08 14.28
N ALA A 522 -9.82 -2.03 13.67
CA ALA A 522 -10.75 -0.93 13.85
C ALA A 522 -11.14 -0.76 15.33
N TYR A 523 -11.36 -1.86 16.07
CA TYR A 523 -11.64 -1.82 17.50
C TYR A 523 -10.48 -1.17 18.27
N ARG A 524 -9.23 -1.57 18.00
CA ARG A 524 -8.04 -1.00 18.68
C ARG A 524 -7.83 0.48 18.36
N ILE A 525 -8.10 0.88 17.12
CA ILE A 525 -8.10 2.29 16.71
C ILE A 525 -9.16 3.10 17.46
N ARG A 526 -10.35 2.54 17.69
CA ARG A 526 -11.37 3.21 18.52
C ARG A 526 -10.91 3.39 19.97
N GLU A 527 -10.30 2.37 20.56
CA GLU A 527 -9.76 2.46 21.92
C GLU A 527 -8.67 3.53 22.04
N ALA A 528 -7.79 3.61 21.04
CA ALA A 528 -6.73 4.60 20.96
C ALA A 528 -7.25 6.04 20.78
N HIS A 529 -8.41 6.18 20.13
CA HIS A 529 -9.01 7.48 19.79
C HIS A 529 -10.47 7.57 20.27
N PRO A 530 -10.74 7.74 21.58
CA PRO A 530 -12.10 7.78 22.12
C PRO A 530 -13.01 8.85 21.50
N GLN A 531 -12.43 9.92 20.95
CA GLN A 531 -13.18 10.98 20.24
C GLN A 531 -13.93 10.45 19.01
N LEU A 532 -13.51 9.31 18.46
CA LEU A 532 -14.19 8.64 17.34
C LEU A 532 -15.54 8.04 17.75
N GLU A 533 -15.76 7.75 19.03
CA GLU A 533 -16.98 7.07 19.48
C GLU A 533 -18.25 7.84 19.07
N GLY A 534 -18.27 9.15 19.31
CA GLY A 534 -19.42 9.99 18.94
C GLY A 534 -19.65 10.08 17.44
N SER A 535 -18.58 10.13 16.63
CA SER A 535 -18.71 10.20 15.17
C SER A 535 -19.15 8.86 14.57
N TRP A 536 -18.71 7.75 15.17
CA TRP A 536 -19.10 6.40 14.76
C TRP A 536 -20.59 6.15 15.05
N ASP A 537 -21.05 6.46 16.26
CA ASP A 537 -22.45 6.31 16.64
C ASP A 537 -23.36 7.13 15.72
N ALA A 538 -22.97 8.36 15.40
CA ALA A 538 -23.70 9.23 14.48
C ALA A 538 -23.75 8.65 13.05
N MET A 539 -22.62 8.15 12.53
CA MET A 539 -22.56 7.54 11.21
C MET A 539 -23.44 6.29 11.08
N LEU A 540 -23.54 5.50 12.16
CA LEU A 540 -24.31 4.26 12.18
C LEU A 540 -25.81 4.48 12.37
N SER A 541 -26.19 5.55 13.07
CA SER A 541 -27.59 5.90 13.32
C SER A 541 -28.36 6.23 12.03
N GLU A 542 -27.72 6.87 11.05
CA GLU A 542 -28.35 7.20 9.76
C GLU A 542 -28.68 5.97 8.91
N ASP A 543 -27.76 5.01 8.83
CA ASP A 543 -27.97 3.81 8.03
C ASP A 543 -29.07 2.92 8.64
N LEU A 544 -29.23 2.93 9.96
CA LEU A 544 -30.34 2.26 10.64
C LEU A 544 -31.68 2.92 10.34
N ALA A 545 -31.73 4.25 10.26
CA ALA A 545 -32.94 4.98 9.86
C ALA A 545 -33.30 4.72 8.39
N ALA A 546 -32.31 4.69 7.48
CA ALA A 546 -32.52 4.41 6.06
C ALA A 546 -32.93 2.95 5.78
N SER A 547 -32.52 2.00 6.63
CA SER A 547 -32.88 0.58 6.49
C SER A 547 -34.30 0.25 6.98
N SER A 548 -35.01 1.20 7.60
CA SER A 548 -36.38 1.00 8.12
C SER A 548 -37.50 1.49 7.21
N THR A 549 -37.20 2.04 6.03
CA THR A 549 -38.24 2.50 5.09
C THR A 549 -38.80 1.32 4.30
N SER A 550 -39.80 0.67 4.91
CA SER A 550 -41.00 0.11 4.28
C SER A 550 -40.85 -0.37 2.83
N THR A 551 -40.76 -1.69 2.66
CA THR A 551 -41.37 -2.34 1.50
C THR A 551 -42.80 -1.79 1.35
N PRO A 552 -43.18 -1.21 0.21
CA PRO A 552 -44.55 -0.80 0.00
C PRO A 552 -45.40 -2.07 0.00
N THR A 553 -46.07 -2.31 1.12
CA THR A 553 -47.14 -3.30 1.20
C THR A 553 -48.14 -2.95 0.11
N ALA A 554 -48.25 -3.82 -0.89
CA ALA A 554 -49.15 -3.73 -2.02
C ALA A 554 -50.58 -3.47 -1.53
N SER A 555 -50.94 -2.20 -1.44
CA SER A 555 -52.26 -1.74 -1.06
C SER A 555 -53.06 -1.60 -2.33
N LYS A 556 -53.76 -2.69 -2.66
CA LYS A 556 -55.10 -2.73 -3.27
C LYS A 556 -55.47 -1.51 -4.15
N ALA A 557 -55.43 -1.72 -5.46
CA ALA A 557 -55.97 -0.82 -6.47
C ALA A 557 -57.43 -0.41 -6.17
N PRO A 558 -57.80 0.88 -6.33
CA PRO A 558 -59.16 1.29 -6.62
C PRO A 558 -59.41 1.31 -8.15
N PRO A 559 -60.68 1.16 -8.59
CA PRO A 559 -61.05 1.00 -10.00
C PRO A 559 -60.96 2.29 -10.83
N PRO A 560 -60.94 2.19 -12.17
CA PRO A 560 -60.65 3.29 -13.07
C PRO A 560 -61.89 4.18 -13.26
N ASN A 561 -61.70 5.50 -13.23
CA ASN A 561 -62.69 6.44 -13.74
C ASN A 561 -62.05 7.38 -14.76
N ASN A 562 -62.65 7.34 -15.94
CA ASN A 562 -62.40 8.16 -17.11
C ASN A 562 -62.50 9.65 -16.79
N ALA A 563 -61.46 10.42 -17.15
CA ALA A 563 -61.62 11.82 -17.52
C ALA A 563 -60.51 12.21 -18.50
N SER A 564 -60.94 12.49 -19.72
CA SER A 564 -60.16 12.99 -20.84
C SER A 564 -59.65 14.41 -20.54
N VAL A 565 -58.33 14.63 -20.61
CA VAL A 565 -57.74 15.97 -20.73
C VAL A 565 -56.74 15.92 -21.88
N ALA A 566 -57.07 16.65 -22.93
CA ALA A 566 -56.28 16.83 -24.13
C ALA A 566 -55.02 17.64 -23.83
N THR A 567 -53.85 17.09 -24.17
CA THR A 567 -52.59 17.83 -24.30
C THR A 567 -52.26 18.03 -25.78
N PRO A 568 -51.92 19.26 -26.21
CA PRO A 568 -51.53 19.53 -27.58
C PRO A 568 -50.11 19.06 -27.85
N SER A 569 -49.98 18.35 -28.98
CA SER A 569 -48.74 17.93 -29.60
C SER A 569 -47.97 19.14 -30.17
N THR A 570 -46.81 19.44 -29.59
CA THR A 570 -45.78 20.29 -30.19
C THR A 570 -44.56 19.43 -30.55
N ALA A 571 -44.48 19.06 -31.82
CA ALA A 571 -43.27 18.55 -32.45
C ALA A 571 -42.41 19.74 -32.90
N SER A 572 -41.17 19.86 -32.41
CA SER A 572 -40.00 20.47 -33.10
C SER A 572 -38.89 20.92 -32.13
N THR A 573 -38.02 20.02 -31.66
CA THR A 573 -36.64 20.41 -31.25
C THR A 573 -35.75 19.18 -31.12
N GLY A 574 -35.26 18.65 -32.24
CA GLY A 574 -34.46 17.42 -32.29
C GLY A 574 -32.94 17.59 -32.47
N SER A 575 -32.41 18.81 -32.64
CA SER A 575 -30.96 18.99 -32.93
C SER A 575 -30.12 19.60 -31.81
N SER A 576 -30.73 20.22 -30.79
CA SER A 576 -29.98 20.91 -29.71
C SER A 576 -29.33 19.94 -28.70
N ALA A 577 -29.92 18.76 -28.47
CA ALA A 577 -29.38 17.78 -27.51
C ALA A 577 -28.09 17.10 -28.02
N ASN A 578 -27.95 16.91 -29.33
CA ASN A 578 -26.75 16.29 -29.91
C ASN A 578 -25.53 17.24 -29.92
N GLU A 579 -25.73 18.55 -30.10
CA GLU A 579 -24.63 19.53 -29.99
C GLU A 579 -24.12 19.67 -28.55
N SER A 580 -25.02 19.59 -27.56
CA SER A 580 -24.64 19.58 -26.14
C SER A 580 -23.82 18.34 -25.75
N LEU A 581 -24.18 17.17 -26.29
CA LEU A 581 -23.43 15.92 -26.07
C LEU A 581 -22.05 15.94 -26.74
N ILE A 582 -21.95 16.42 -27.98
CA ILE A 582 -20.67 16.52 -28.70
C ILE A 582 -19.75 17.55 -28.02
N SER A 583 -20.28 18.68 -27.56
CA SER A 583 -19.52 19.70 -26.83
C SER A 583 -19.00 19.19 -25.47
N SER A 584 -19.81 18.42 -24.74
CA SER A 584 -19.39 17.81 -23.46
C SER A 584 -18.36 16.69 -23.64
N LEU A 585 -18.42 15.92 -24.73
CA LEU A 585 -17.36 14.97 -25.11
C LEU A 585 -16.04 15.67 -25.48
N GLY A 586 -16.11 16.82 -26.17
CA GLY A 586 -14.94 17.65 -26.47
C GLY A 586 -14.26 18.18 -25.20
N ALA A 587 -15.05 18.73 -24.27
CA ALA A 587 -14.55 19.21 -22.98
C ALA A 587 -13.93 18.09 -22.13
N TRP A 588 -14.48 16.86 -22.21
CA TRP A 588 -13.92 15.71 -21.52
C TRP A 588 -12.59 15.25 -22.12
N ASN A 589 -12.45 15.25 -23.44
CA ASN A 589 -11.17 14.95 -24.11
C ASN A 589 -10.09 16.01 -23.79
N GLU A 590 -10.46 17.29 -23.75
CA GLU A 590 -9.54 18.36 -23.33
C GLU A 590 -9.13 18.18 -21.85
N SER A 591 -10.08 17.84 -20.97
CA SER A 591 -9.83 17.58 -19.55
C SER A 591 -8.95 16.36 -19.30
N THR A 592 -9.09 15.30 -20.10
CA THR A 592 -8.24 14.10 -19.97
C THR A 592 -6.83 14.36 -20.45
N LYS A 593 -6.66 15.18 -21.50
CA LYS A 593 -5.36 15.62 -22.00
C LYS A 593 -4.64 16.52 -20.99
N THR A 594 -5.32 17.54 -20.45
CA THR A 594 -4.74 18.40 -19.41
C THR A 594 -4.38 17.61 -18.15
N ALA A 595 -5.19 16.64 -17.74
CA ALA A 595 -4.86 15.74 -16.63
C ALA A 595 -3.68 14.80 -16.94
N ALA A 596 -3.45 14.42 -18.20
CA ALA A 596 -2.27 13.67 -18.61
C ALA A 596 -1.01 14.56 -18.57
N ASP A 597 -1.10 15.79 -19.07
CA ASP A 597 0.00 16.76 -19.08
C ASP A 597 0.41 17.17 -17.64
N GLN A 598 -0.58 17.37 -16.76
CA GLN A 598 -0.34 17.63 -15.33
C GLN A 598 0.38 16.45 -14.65
N ARG A 599 -0.05 15.21 -14.94
CA ARG A 599 0.62 14.01 -14.42
C ARG A 599 2.05 13.88 -14.91
N GLN A 600 2.30 14.18 -16.20
CA GLN A 600 3.66 14.15 -16.73
C GLN A 600 4.54 15.23 -16.09
N THR A 601 4.03 16.45 -15.96
CA THR A 601 4.73 17.57 -15.29
C THR A 601 5.09 17.21 -13.84
N TYR A 602 4.18 16.52 -13.14
CA TYR A 602 4.43 16.04 -11.77
C TYR A 602 5.53 14.98 -11.72
N ILE A 603 5.51 14.00 -12.63
CA ILE A 603 6.55 12.98 -12.74
C ILE A 603 7.91 13.61 -13.03
N ASP A 604 7.96 14.57 -13.97
CA ASP A 604 9.19 15.27 -14.33
C ASP A 604 9.72 16.10 -13.14
N MET A 605 8.85 16.78 -12.40
CA MET A 605 9.21 17.50 -11.18
C MET A 605 9.77 16.56 -10.10
N LYS A 606 9.15 15.40 -9.87
CA LYS A 606 9.59 14.43 -8.85
C LYS A 606 10.90 13.74 -9.22
N THR A 607 11.09 13.42 -10.49
CA THR A 607 12.36 12.88 -10.97
C THR A 607 13.50 13.90 -10.85
N SER A 608 13.21 15.19 -11.12
CA SER A 608 14.16 16.29 -10.86
C SER A 608 14.50 16.41 -9.36
N GLN A 609 13.48 16.42 -8.50
CA GLN A 609 13.67 16.51 -7.05
C GLN A 609 14.50 15.33 -6.51
N ALA A 610 14.23 14.10 -6.95
CA ALA A 610 15.00 12.93 -6.53
C ALA A 610 16.47 13.01 -6.99
N ALA A 611 16.73 13.58 -8.16
CA ALA A 611 18.09 13.84 -8.63
C ALA A 611 18.80 14.91 -7.79
N GLU A 612 18.12 16.00 -7.44
CA GLU A 612 18.63 17.05 -6.55
C GLU A 612 18.93 16.52 -5.14
N GLU A 613 18.04 15.72 -4.56
CA GLU A 613 18.24 15.08 -3.25
C GLU A 613 19.40 14.09 -3.25
N ARG A 614 19.61 13.37 -4.36
CA ARG A 614 20.79 12.50 -4.53
C ARG A 614 22.07 13.33 -4.55
N LEU A 615 22.10 14.44 -5.29
CA LEU A 615 23.22 15.37 -5.31
C LEU A 615 23.48 15.98 -3.93
N ALA A 616 22.44 16.42 -3.22
CA ALA A 616 22.54 16.96 -1.87
C ALA A 616 23.11 15.95 -0.87
N ARG A 617 22.71 14.67 -0.97
CA ARG A 617 23.28 13.58 -0.16
C ARG A 617 24.78 13.39 -0.43
N MET A 618 25.20 13.38 -1.69
CA MET A 618 26.62 13.30 -2.03
C MET A 618 27.41 14.50 -1.50
N TRP A 619 26.87 15.72 -1.62
CA TRP A 619 27.52 16.92 -1.07
C TRP A 619 27.68 16.87 0.45
N ASN A 620 26.66 16.40 1.18
CA ASN A 620 26.74 16.20 2.63
C ASN A 620 27.77 15.13 3.01
N GLU A 621 27.90 14.08 2.21
CA GLU A 621 28.93 13.05 2.40
C GLU A 621 30.32 13.63 2.17
N TYR A 622 30.52 14.39 1.08
CA TYR A 622 31.78 15.08 0.81
C TYR A 622 32.15 16.08 1.90
N ASP A 623 31.19 16.86 2.40
CA ASP A 623 31.40 17.80 3.51
C ASP A 623 31.85 17.06 4.78
N ARG A 624 31.13 16.01 5.18
CA ARG A 624 31.50 15.17 6.33
C ARG A 624 32.88 14.53 6.18
N LEU A 625 33.19 14.02 5.00
CA LEU A 625 34.52 13.47 4.70
C LEU A 625 35.58 14.56 4.82
N SER A 626 35.34 15.77 4.28
CA SER A 626 36.27 16.89 4.37
C SER A 626 36.53 17.33 5.82
N LEU A 627 35.49 17.40 6.66
CA LEU A 627 35.61 17.69 8.09
C LEU A 627 36.43 16.62 8.81
N ARG A 628 36.19 15.35 8.51
CA ARG A 628 36.96 14.23 9.09
C ARG A 628 38.42 14.26 8.66
N VAL A 629 38.70 14.64 7.41
CA VAL A 629 40.06 14.83 6.89
C VAL A 629 40.77 15.95 7.63
N MET A 630 40.10 17.09 7.84
CA MET A 630 40.65 18.21 8.60
C MET A 630 40.91 17.84 10.07
N ASP A 631 39.98 17.13 10.71
CA ASP A 631 40.13 16.65 12.08
C ASP A 631 41.32 15.68 12.24
N LEU A 632 41.48 14.73 11.31
CA LEU A 632 42.64 13.83 11.30
C LEU A 632 43.96 14.58 11.10
N ARG A 633 43.96 15.62 10.27
CA ARG A 633 45.14 16.48 10.04
C ARG A 633 45.49 17.26 11.30
N ASP A 634 44.51 17.93 11.89
CA ASP A 634 44.71 18.87 13.00
C ASP A 634 45.06 18.12 14.32
N ASN A 635 44.56 16.89 14.50
CA ASN A 635 44.91 16.02 15.63
C ASN A 635 46.25 15.29 15.49
N GLY A 636 47.05 15.58 14.44
CA GLY A 636 48.34 14.94 14.21
C GLY A 636 48.25 13.46 13.85
N ASN A 637 47.06 12.93 13.62
CA ASN A 637 46.79 11.54 13.23
C ASN A 637 46.54 11.44 11.73
N ALA A 638 47.45 12.03 10.94
CA ALA A 638 47.35 12.05 9.47
C ALA A 638 47.76 10.71 8.82
N ALA A 639 48.35 9.77 9.57
CA ALA A 639 48.85 8.51 9.03
C ALA A 639 47.77 7.65 8.34
N PRO A 640 46.53 7.49 8.89
CA PRO A 640 45.47 6.76 8.20
C PRO A 640 44.99 7.46 6.92
N LEU A 641 45.01 8.80 6.91
CA LEU A 641 44.63 9.58 5.74
C LEU A 641 45.66 9.41 4.61
N LEU A 642 46.95 9.54 4.94
CA LEU A 642 48.06 9.38 4.01
C LEU A 642 48.15 7.94 3.48
N HIS A 643 47.85 6.94 4.32
CA HIS A 643 47.74 5.54 3.89
C HIS A 643 46.63 5.32 2.86
N ASN A 644 45.43 5.84 3.11
CA ASN A 644 44.30 5.72 2.18
C ASN A 644 44.58 6.45 0.86
N LEU A 645 45.20 7.63 0.92
CA LEU A 645 45.63 8.37 -0.26
C LEU A 645 46.69 7.57 -1.05
N ALA A 646 47.71 7.05 -0.37
CA ALA A 646 48.76 6.25 -0.99
C ALA A 646 48.20 4.99 -1.67
N THR A 647 47.24 4.33 -1.04
CA THR A 647 46.54 3.16 -1.61
C THR A 647 45.78 3.52 -2.89
N ARG A 648 45.08 4.66 -2.91
CA ARG A 648 44.36 5.14 -4.11
C ARG A 648 45.32 5.58 -5.22
N VAL A 649 46.41 6.26 -4.88
CA VAL A 649 47.44 6.65 -5.84
C VAL A 649 48.06 5.41 -6.48
N ARG A 650 48.37 4.36 -5.71
CA ARG A 650 48.84 3.08 -6.27
C ARG A 650 47.82 2.43 -7.19
N ALA A 651 46.55 2.38 -6.79
CA ALA A 651 45.51 1.82 -7.65
C ALA A 651 45.36 2.57 -8.99
N LEU A 652 45.64 3.87 -9.01
CA LEU A 652 45.69 4.67 -10.24
C LEU A 652 46.99 4.45 -11.03
N GLU A 653 48.14 4.37 -10.36
CA GLU A 653 49.44 4.08 -10.99
C GLU A 653 49.45 2.70 -11.65
N ASP A 654 48.85 1.68 -10.99
CA ASP A 654 48.68 0.34 -11.55
C ASP A 654 47.81 0.38 -12.82
N LYS A 655 46.71 1.15 -12.82
CA LYS A 655 45.85 1.35 -14.00
C LYS A 655 46.55 2.07 -15.15
N LEU A 656 47.52 2.93 -14.84
CA LEU A 656 48.30 3.68 -15.81
C LEU A 656 49.60 2.95 -16.21
N GLU A 657 49.80 1.72 -15.74
CA GLU A 657 50.99 0.90 -15.97
C GLU A 657 52.30 1.58 -15.51
N ILE A 658 52.21 2.49 -14.53
CA ILE A 658 53.39 3.14 -13.96
C ILE A 658 54.08 2.13 -13.06
N GLN A 659 55.30 1.72 -13.44
CA GLN A 659 56.06 0.75 -12.65
C GLN A 659 56.30 1.28 -11.24
N LEU A 660 56.25 0.38 -10.25
CA LEU A 660 56.43 0.69 -8.83
C LEU A 660 57.71 1.50 -8.53
N GLU A 661 58.74 1.35 -9.37
CA GLU A 661 60.00 2.08 -9.24
C GLU A 661 59.86 3.59 -9.44
N PHE A 662 58.83 4.03 -10.17
CA PHE A 662 58.47 5.41 -10.47
C PHE A 662 57.25 5.90 -9.69
N SER A 663 56.69 5.06 -8.80
CA SER A 663 55.53 5.42 -7.98
C SER A 663 55.84 6.62 -7.08
N VAL A 664 54.93 7.60 -7.05
CA VAL A 664 55.05 8.80 -6.21
C VAL A 664 54.97 8.45 -4.72
N VAL A 665 54.42 7.28 -4.40
CA VAL A 665 54.22 6.79 -3.03
C VAL A 665 55.20 5.68 -2.65
N LYS A 666 56.21 5.41 -3.50
CA LYS A 666 57.23 4.36 -3.32
C LYS A 666 57.96 4.45 -1.98
N ASP A 667 58.37 5.66 -1.60
CA ASP A 667 59.20 5.92 -0.40
C ASP A 667 58.37 6.38 0.81
N THR A 668 57.05 6.25 0.73
CA THR A 668 56.19 6.63 1.85
C THR A 668 56.01 5.44 2.80
N ASP A 669 56.43 5.58 4.05
CA ASP A 669 56.35 4.56 5.12
C ASP A 669 54.92 4.15 5.50
N PHE A 670 53.90 4.61 4.75
CA PHE A 670 52.50 4.44 5.09
C PHE A 670 51.96 3.05 4.76
N LEU A 671 52.73 2.14 4.16
CA LEU A 671 52.24 0.81 3.79
C LEU A 671 52.63 -0.25 4.81
N PRO A 672 51.66 -0.82 5.56
CA PRO A 672 51.94 -1.90 6.49
C PRO A 672 52.25 -3.16 5.69
N GLY A 673 53.53 -3.56 5.62
CA GLY A 673 53.88 -4.88 5.09
C GLY A 673 55.11 -5.00 4.18
N ARG A 674 56.09 -4.11 4.27
CA ARG A 674 57.48 -4.51 3.97
C ARG A 674 58.35 -4.29 5.20
N GLN A 675 58.12 -5.12 6.22
CA GLN A 675 59.27 -5.54 7.01
C GLN A 675 60.17 -6.30 6.04
N SER A 676 61.21 -5.61 5.57
CA SER A 676 62.31 -6.24 4.87
C SER A 676 62.82 -7.35 5.79
N ASN A 677 62.52 -8.59 5.46
CA ASN A 677 63.36 -9.72 5.87
C ASN A 677 64.70 -9.54 5.15
N SER A 678 65.51 -8.59 5.62
CA SER A 678 66.95 -8.59 5.38
C SER A 678 67.50 -9.68 6.28
N MET A 679 67.41 -10.91 5.77
CA MET A 679 68.19 -12.02 6.28
C MET A 679 69.65 -11.66 6.03
N GLU A 680 70.42 -11.63 7.12
CA GLU A 680 71.86 -11.39 7.16
C GLU A 680 72.59 -12.27 6.13
N GLU A 681 73.50 -11.65 5.38
CA GLU A 681 74.65 -12.30 4.74
C GLU A 681 75.89 -12.06 5.60
#